data_AF-W7STQ0-F1
#
_entry.id   AF-W7STQ0-F1
#
_cell.length_a   1.000
_cell.length_b   1.000
_cell.length_c   1.000
_cell.angle_alpha   90.00
_cell.angle_beta   90.00
_cell.angle_gamma   90.00
#
_symmetry.space_group_name_H-M   'P 1'
#
loop_
_entity.id
_entity.type
_entity.pdbx_description
1 polymer ?
#
loop_
_entity_poly.entity_id
_entity_poly.type
_entity_poly.pdbx_seq_one_letter_code
_entity_poly.pdbx_strand_id
1 'polypeptide(L)'
;MSMLDGAAPQAVPRPVSDGCEEHLAMAAGWQRLAELVRRDAELRLHLALRPPRDLSADLGDGPQPTHPRASDQVRIVSPAALLDRAADDERTLLEQVIANQHEPMDALDFVAEHFVRPLVAVWRALVDRHGLLLDLDTDHIRFELTPGVRATGRLVLTSVAGLRETAEVDALEVSRAARALHGGLNTLAAGFQQATFDGRQYKGRAVRAAVESVLSAELRYLAPETAALLRGDHPLDRYVHSVPEEQDRLLRDVLRAVEESSAARRRDPSLPVPAVVIDLDLCGLVPKARTLHAARTLAGPREGAPQGIPELARPGTLRALPSYSKPAWDRFLEVSGVAGRYPDVEWDDVHAEFCPAFYRPWERLRSDSLAPGLVRFVRDVEDAGGEVVFNTGRRDRVREHTSAVLARGGLTHVRLLTLPDDRVRPIAELKVENLRRLGDLDVVAVFDDLTENRQVLRDSFPNAMVVAVEAPGFVSDRVPGCPPPDGAPLIATFERLPRQAGGSTPALSHTHSIAELQVGELSVGLPARGHAVNLSVAQTLSIVDRLVAEADSNAQRTAAAAPGHLRAALSTVADPLERTALLLHHVFMRKQFHRGSRGTYTPEMARKDLMPFLRYNQPIQVVVPGFPVKQSQSGLKATGVLPDLAELGVLVRLRELQQTVKCLYAPGLRITVLTDGHHFRPRPAVIVESYLRKLNQYLRLVGGQDFLEFADIDDVARRRIGSSLDSERIVLIEYFQNTFRKAFTELDIAADPMGVLSRVSDVDPMAEHTPGGLAFRDMFRSILHSVALDVPAGRDRMSWARAVYTDPYQMGDPATPAEIVRARRQVLRQAWSDTVRYLSAVLTDRELGYDSLFTHRVRLTVSMPSPGRVGFAALGGSALLPWHGTAAVDEKGTLSTDFAIWLYDQGFVPVYSPVLGYRQPWLMAPVTSTAVVDSSRGAQLIPELLEGIHLRRK
;
A
#
# COMPACT_ATOMS: atom_id res chain seq x y z
N MET A 1 -13.38 -44.41 -71.36
CA MET A 1 -12.34 -45.01 -72.22
C MET A 1 -11.74 -43.86 -73.02
N SER A 2 -10.45 -43.53 -73.04
CA SER A 2 -9.24 -44.23 -72.60
C SER A 2 -8.09 -43.22 -72.46
N MET A 3 -7.34 -43.39 -71.36
CA MET A 3 -5.92 -43.11 -71.06
C MET A 3 -5.03 -42.40 -72.08
N LEU A 4 -4.23 -41.41 -71.60
CA LEU A 4 -2.77 -41.50 -71.43
C LEU A 4 -2.17 -40.24 -70.77
N ASP A 5 -1.21 -40.45 -69.89
CA ASP A 5 -0.52 -39.51 -68.99
C ASP A 5 0.27 -38.38 -69.68
N GLY A 6 0.23 -37.19 -69.06
CA GLY A 6 1.15 -36.08 -69.31
C GLY A 6 1.22 -35.20 -68.06
N ALA A 7 2.30 -35.34 -67.29
CA ALA A 7 2.54 -34.60 -66.05
C ALA A 7 2.62 -33.08 -66.30
N ALA A 8 1.81 -32.31 -65.55
CA ALA A 8 1.95 -30.85 -65.44
C ALA A 8 3.07 -30.52 -64.42
N PRO A 9 3.92 -29.51 -64.67
CA PRO A 9 4.98 -29.15 -63.73
C PRO A 9 4.37 -28.57 -62.45
N GLN A 10 4.68 -29.19 -61.30
CA GLN A 10 4.45 -28.62 -59.97
C GLN A 10 5.18 -27.27 -59.88
N ALA A 11 4.41 -26.20 -59.67
CA ALA A 11 4.96 -24.91 -59.30
C ALA A 11 5.61 -25.05 -57.91
N VAL A 12 6.93 -25.10 -57.89
CA VAL A 12 7.75 -25.03 -56.67
C VAL A 12 7.50 -23.67 -56.01
N PRO A 13 7.13 -23.59 -54.71
CA PRO A 13 7.10 -22.32 -54.01
C PRO A 13 8.52 -21.76 -53.98
N ARG A 14 8.73 -20.55 -54.50
CA ARG A 14 10.01 -19.85 -54.33
C ARG A 14 10.28 -19.68 -52.83
N PRO A 15 11.50 -19.97 -52.35
CA PRO A 15 11.87 -19.65 -50.98
C PRO A 15 11.76 -18.14 -50.78
N VAL A 16 11.03 -17.73 -49.74
CA VAL A 16 11.08 -16.37 -49.22
C VAL A 16 12.53 -16.15 -48.79
N SER A 17 13.20 -15.11 -49.30
CA SER A 17 14.58 -14.82 -48.93
C SER A 17 14.68 -14.54 -47.42
N ASP A 18 15.70 -15.05 -46.74
CA ASP A 18 15.93 -14.89 -45.28
C ASP A 18 15.70 -13.45 -44.77
N GLY A 19 16.03 -12.43 -45.55
CA GLY A 19 15.80 -11.02 -45.19
C GLY A 19 14.33 -10.56 -45.10
N CYS A 20 13.39 -11.30 -45.69
CA CYS A 20 11.96 -11.00 -45.58
C CYS A 20 11.36 -11.60 -44.28
N GLU A 21 11.83 -12.77 -43.86
CA GLU A 21 11.43 -13.37 -42.58
C GLU A 21 11.96 -12.54 -41.39
N GLU A 22 13.22 -12.09 -41.44
CA GLU A 22 13.80 -11.20 -40.42
C GLU A 22 13.04 -9.87 -40.32
N HIS A 23 12.66 -9.28 -41.46
CA HIS A 23 11.89 -8.03 -41.49
C HIS A 23 10.49 -8.19 -40.89
N LEU A 24 9.79 -9.30 -41.21
CA LEU A 24 8.48 -9.62 -40.64
C LEU A 24 8.55 -9.88 -39.13
N ALA A 25 9.57 -10.60 -38.66
CA ALA A 25 9.79 -10.84 -37.23
C ALA A 25 10.06 -9.53 -36.46
N MET A 26 10.87 -8.63 -37.04
CA MET A 26 11.14 -7.31 -36.47
C MET A 26 9.87 -6.45 -36.40
N ALA A 27 9.04 -6.44 -37.46
CA ALA A 27 7.77 -5.73 -37.48
C ALA A 27 6.77 -6.28 -36.45
N ALA A 28 6.68 -7.60 -36.30
CA ALA A 28 5.82 -8.26 -35.33
C ALA A 28 6.25 -7.94 -33.87
N GLY A 29 7.56 -8.01 -33.58
CA GLY A 29 8.10 -7.63 -32.27
C GLY A 29 7.82 -6.16 -31.92
N TRP A 30 7.93 -5.27 -32.92
CA TRP A 30 7.61 -3.86 -32.76
C TRP A 30 6.13 -3.62 -32.45
N GLN A 31 5.22 -4.25 -33.20
CA GLN A 31 3.78 -4.15 -32.98
C GLN A 31 3.37 -4.69 -31.61
N ARG A 32 3.94 -5.83 -31.19
CA ARG A 32 3.72 -6.38 -29.85
C ARG A 32 4.11 -5.39 -28.77
N LEU A 33 5.31 -4.82 -28.86
CA LEU A 33 5.78 -3.85 -27.86
C LEU A 33 4.93 -2.57 -27.85
N ALA A 34 4.51 -2.08 -29.02
CA ALA A 34 3.61 -0.93 -29.13
C ALA A 34 2.24 -1.18 -28.49
N GLU A 35 1.72 -2.40 -28.59
CA GLU A 35 0.49 -2.82 -27.90
C GLU A 35 0.67 -2.81 -26.38
N LEU A 36 1.78 -3.36 -25.89
CA LEU A 36 2.11 -3.39 -24.47
C LEU A 36 2.25 -1.98 -23.89
N VAL A 37 2.99 -1.09 -24.56
CA VAL A 37 3.15 0.32 -24.15
C VAL A 37 1.80 1.05 -24.09
N ARG A 38 0.79 0.63 -24.85
CA ARG A 38 -0.54 1.24 -24.79
C ARG A 38 -1.39 0.74 -23.62
N ARG A 39 -1.25 -0.54 -23.26
CA ARG A 39 -2.11 -1.22 -22.27
C ARG A 39 -1.51 -1.32 -20.87
N ASP A 40 -0.19 -1.30 -20.76
CA ASP A 40 0.52 -1.42 -19.49
C ASP A 40 0.87 -0.04 -18.94
N ALA A 41 0.38 0.28 -17.74
CA ALA A 41 0.56 1.61 -17.16
C ALA A 41 2.03 1.99 -16.91
N GLU A 42 2.86 1.04 -16.46
CA GLU A 42 4.28 1.29 -16.19
C GLU A 42 5.02 1.57 -17.50
N LEU A 43 4.80 0.72 -18.52
CA LEU A 43 5.39 0.91 -19.83
C LEU A 43 4.86 2.20 -20.47
N ARG A 44 3.57 2.52 -20.31
CA ARG A 44 2.97 3.76 -20.81
C ARG A 44 3.61 5.02 -20.21
N LEU A 45 3.99 4.95 -18.94
CA LEU A 45 4.63 6.04 -18.21
C LEU A 45 6.12 6.18 -18.53
N HIS A 46 6.83 5.08 -18.74
CA HIS A 46 8.29 5.06 -18.77
C HIS A 46 8.89 4.65 -20.11
N LEU A 47 8.09 4.22 -21.09
CA LEU A 47 8.57 3.75 -22.38
C LEU A 47 7.86 4.45 -23.53
N ALA A 48 8.65 4.88 -24.52
CA ALA A 48 8.20 5.28 -25.83
C ALA A 48 9.02 4.56 -26.90
N LEU A 49 8.43 4.42 -28.08
CA LEU A 49 8.99 3.66 -29.20
C LEU A 49 9.17 4.59 -30.39
N ARG A 50 10.33 4.55 -31.04
CA ARG A 50 10.57 5.25 -32.30
C ARG A 50 10.98 4.25 -33.38
N PRO A 51 10.10 3.93 -34.35
CA PRO A 51 10.41 2.91 -35.34
C PRO A 51 11.63 3.31 -36.18
N PRO A 52 12.47 2.35 -36.60
CA PRO A 52 13.45 2.57 -37.66
C PRO A 52 12.78 3.16 -38.92
N ARG A 53 13.51 3.96 -39.70
CA ARG A 53 12.97 4.63 -40.90
C ARG A 53 12.32 3.66 -41.88
N ASP A 54 12.83 2.44 -41.95
CA ASP A 54 12.39 1.38 -42.84
C ASP A 54 10.99 0.82 -42.47
N LEU A 55 10.55 1.08 -41.23
CA LEU A 55 9.24 0.71 -40.67
C LEU A 55 8.33 1.95 -40.46
N SER A 56 8.78 3.16 -40.79
CA SER A 56 8.14 4.43 -40.38
C SER A 56 7.15 5.02 -41.39
N ALA A 57 6.89 4.36 -42.52
CA ALA A 57 6.07 4.90 -43.61
C ALA A 57 4.65 5.35 -43.16
N ASP A 58 4.11 4.73 -42.10
CA ASP A 58 2.76 5.01 -41.57
C ASP A 58 2.71 5.55 -40.12
N LEU A 59 3.85 5.64 -39.39
CA LEU A 59 3.86 5.88 -37.92
C LEU A 59 4.39 7.26 -37.46
N GLY A 60 4.88 8.09 -38.38
CA GLY A 60 5.47 9.40 -38.07
C GLY A 60 6.89 9.34 -37.48
N ASP A 61 7.58 10.48 -37.42
CA ASP A 61 9.03 10.55 -37.10
C ASP A 61 9.38 10.62 -35.60
N GLY A 62 8.40 10.84 -34.73
CA GLY A 62 8.57 11.05 -33.28
C GLY A 62 8.30 9.81 -32.40
N PRO A 63 8.70 9.82 -31.12
CA PRO A 63 8.40 8.73 -30.17
C PRO A 63 6.89 8.54 -29.96
N GLN A 64 6.46 7.28 -29.98
CA GLN A 64 5.08 6.87 -29.73
C GLN A 64 4.98 6.03 -28.45
N PRO A 65 4.03 6.36 -27.55
CA PRO A 65 3.09 7.47 -27.64
C PRO A 65 3.76 8.83 -27.43
N THR A 66 3.16 9.89 -27.98
CA THR A 66 3.57 11.27 -27.70
C THR A 66 3.46 11.60 -26.21
N HIS A 67 4.50 12.21 -25.64
CA HIS A 67 4.45 12.67 -24.25
C HIS A 67 3.49 13.87 -24.10
N PRO A 68 2.68 13.97 -23.04
CA PRO A 68 1.73 15.07 -22.86
C PRO A 68 2.33 16.48 -22.81
N ARG A 69 3.61 16.60 -22.42
CA ARG A 69 4.37 17.87 -22.37
C ARG A 69 5.26 18.10 -23.59
N ALA A 70 5.19 17.26 -24.61
CA ALA A 70 5.94 17.42 -25.84
C ALA A 70 5.11 18.21 -26.86
N SER A 71 5.40 19.50 -27.01
CA SER A 71 4.89 20.30 -28.12
C SER A 71 5.65 19.90 -29.40
N ASP A 72 5.18 18.87 -30.11
CA ASP A 72 5.66 18.35 -31.41
C ASP A 72 7.15 17.99 -31.58
N GLN A 73 8.04 18.35 -30.65
CA GLN A 73 9.48 18.18 -30.75
C GLN A 73 10.06 17.74 -29.41
N VAL A 74 10.49 16.49 -29.31
CA VAL A 74 11.25 15.98 -28.17
C VAL A 74 12.72 15.80 -28.54
N ARG A 75 13.62 15.94 -27.57
CA ARG A 75 15.02 15.59 -27.74
C ARG A 75 15.23 14.17 -27.25
N ILE A 76 15.72 13.31 -28.14
CA ILE A 76 16.08 11.93 -27.83
C ILE A 76 17.59 11.90 -27.64
N VAL A 77 18.04 11.60 -26.43
CA VAL A 77 19.46 11.75 -26.05
C VAL A 77 20.04 10.41 -25.61
N SER A 78 21.27 10.11 -26.02
CA SER A 78 21.98 8.94 -25.50
C SER A 78 22.52 9.20 -24.09
N PRO A 79 22.80 8.15 -23.30
CA PRO A 79 23.50 8.31 -22.03
C PRO A 79 24.81 9.10 -22.17
N ALA A 80 25.61 8.83 -23.21
CA ALA A 80 26.83 9.59 -23.49
C ALA A 80 26.55 11.09 -23.72
N ALA A 81 25.62 11.43 -24.61
CA ALA A 81 25.27 12.83 -24.88
C ALA A 81 24.66 13.56 -23.66
N LEU A 82 24.04 12.82 -22.73
CA LEU A 82 23.51 13.38 -21.49
C LEU A 82 24.63 13.74 -20.50
N LEU A 83 25.70 12.92 -20.46
CA LEU A 83 26.76 13.00 -19.46
C LEU A 83 28.00 13.77 -19.93
N ASP A 84 28.27 13.75 -21.24
CA ASP A 84 29.44 14.40 -21.81
C ASP A 84 29.32 15.93 -21.78
N ARG A 85 30.46 16.60 -21.55
CA ARG A 85 30.57 18.06 -21.69
C ARG A 85 30.98 18.36 -23.13
N ALA A 86 30.12 19.05 -23.88
CA ALA A 86 30.48 19.56 -25.20
C ALA A 86 31.60 20.60 -25.07
N ALA A 87 32.49 20.69 -26.06
CA ALA A 87 33.70 21.53 -26.00
C ALA A 87 33.41 23.02 -25.74
N ASP A 88 32.24 23.50 -26.14
CA ASP A 88 31.82 24.90 -26.04
C ASP A 88 30.80 25.16 -24.90
N ASP A 89 30.36 24.14 -24.16
CA ASP A 89 29.35 24.28 -23.10
C ASP A 89 29.99 24.34 -21.70
N GLU A 90 29.56 25.31 -20.88
CA GLU A 90 29.98 25.42 -19.47
C GLU A 90 29.39 24.30 -18.58
N ARG A 91 28.29 23.66 -19.03
CA ARG A 91 27.54 22.65 -18.29
C ARG A 91 27.18 21.47 -19.18
N THR A 92 27.29 20.25 -18.65
CA THR A 92 26.74 19.02 -19.24
C THR A 92 25.23 19.14 -19.46
N LEU A 93 24.68 18.35 -20.36
CA LEU A 93 23.23 18.33 -20.57
C LEU A 93 22.48 17.88 -19.31
N LEU A 94 23.03 16.95 -18.53
CA LEU A 94 22.46 16.54 -17.25
C LEU A 94 22.37 17.70 -16.25
N GLU A 95 23.41 18.53 -16.12
CA GLU A 95 23.39 19.73 -15.27
C GLU A 95 22.30 20.71 -15.72
N GLN A 96 22.10 20.88 -17.04
CA GLN A 96 21.02 21.70 -17.58
C GLN A 96 19.64 21.10 -17.27
N VAL A 97 19.47 19.79 -17.42
CA VAL A 97 18.20 19.10 -17.12
C VAL A 97 17.80 19.26 -15.67
N ILE A 98 18.74 19.07 -14.73
CA ILE A 98 18.47 19.22 -13.30
C ILE A 98 18.18 20.68 -12.95
N ALA A 99 18.89 21.63 -13.54
CA ALA A 99 18.59 23.06 -13.37
C ALA A 99 17.19 23.45 -13.88
N ASN A 100 16.66 22.74 -14.87
CA ASN A 100 15.35 22.98 -15.48
C ASN A 100 14.19 22.18 -14.84
N GLN A 101 14.42 21.53 -13.69
CA GLN A 101 13.38 20.77 -12.99
C GLN A 101 12.14 21.61 -12.65
N HIS A 102 10.97 20.98 -12.68
CA HIS A 102 9.71 21.68 -12.42
C HIS A 102 9.46 21.92 -10.92
N GLU A 103 9.81 20.93 -10.11
CA GLU A 103 9.73 20.99 -8.65
C GLU A 103 11.16 20.88 -8.11
N PRO A 104 11.60 21.76 -7.20
CA PRO A 104 12.95 21.75 -6.69
C PRO A 104 13.20 20.48 -5.86
N MET A 105 14.09 19.62 -6.37
CA MET A 105 14.51 18.36 -5.77
C MET A 105 16.03 18.29 -5.67
N ASP A 106 16.56 17.52 -4.72
CA ASP A 106 17.96 17.11 -4.69
C ASP A 106 18.34 16.39 -6.00
N ALA A 107 19.51 16.73 -6.56
CA ALA A 107 19.95 16.22 -7.85
C ALA A 107 20.05 14.68 -7.90
N LEU A 108 20.47 14.04 -6.80
CA LEU A 108 20.60 12.59 -6.74
C LEU A 108 19.23 11.90 -6.71
N ASP A 109 18.29 12.44 -5.92
CA ASP A 109 16.91 11.95 -5.90
C ASP A 109 16.25 12.13 -7.28
N PHE A 110 16.47 13.28 -7.92
CA PHE A 110 15.96 13.55 -9.27
C PHE A 110 16.47 12.51 -10.29
N VAL A 111 17.78 12.22 -10.28
CA VAL A 111 18.39 11.25 -11.20
C VAL A 111 17.92 9.83 -10.93
N ALA A 112 17.80 9.46 -9.65
CA ALA A 112 17.25 8.17 -9.26
C ALA A 112 15.83 7.97 -9.82
N GLU A 113 14.98 8.99 -9.76
CA GLU A 113 13.55 8.89 -10.12
C GLU A 113 13.27 9.10 -11.62
N HIS A 114 14.08 9.86 -12.35
CA HIS A 114 13.82 10.18 -13.77
C HIS A 114 14.69 9.41 -14.77
N PHE A 115 15.79 8.78 -14.33
CA PHE A 115 16.68 8.04 -15.22
C PHE A 115 16.92 6.60 -14.76
N VAL A 116 17.23 6.39 -13.48
CA VAL A 116 17.56 5.05 -12.93
C VAL A 116 16.30 4.20 -12.78
N ARG A 117 15.28 4.68 -12.06
CA ARG A 117 14.03 3.95 -11.81
C ARG A 117 13.29 3.59 -13.09
N PRO A 118 13.05 4.51 -14.05
CA PRO A 118 12.38 4.16 -15.31
C PRO A 118 13.10 3.07 -16.07
N LEU A 119 14.44 3.07 -16.06
CA LEU A 119 15.25 2.03 -16.71
C LEU A 119 15.00 0.65 -16.11
N VAL A 120 15.07 0.55 -14.78
CA VAL A 120 14.86 -0.72 -14.07
C VAL A 120 13.40 -1.16 -14.12
N ALA A 121 12.45 -0.23 -13.99
CA ALA A 121 11.02 -0.51 -14.01
C ALA A 121 10.51 -1.00 -15.37
N VAL A 122 10.99 -0.41 -16.47
CA VAL A 122 10.70 -0.91 -17.83
C VAL A 122 11.27 -2.31 -18.01
N TRP A 123 12.53 -2.53 -17.63
CA TRP A 123 13.16 -3.85 -17.75
C TRP A 123 12.41 -4.91 -16.95
N ARG A 124 12.10 -4.61 -15.68
CA ARG A 124 11.30 -5.45 -14.80
C ARG A 124 9.93 -5.74 -15.42
N ALA A 125 9.21 -4.73 -15.91
CA ALA A 125 7.90 -4.90 -16.51
C ALA A 125 7.94 -5.85 -17.72
N LEU A 126 8.93 -5.72 -18.60
CA LEU A 126 9.09 -6.59 -19.76
C LEU A 126 9.37 -8.04 -19.32
N VAL A 127 10.33 -8.26 -18.42
CA VAL A 127 10.75 -9.60 -18.01
C VAL A 127 9.69 -10.28 -17.14
N ASP A 128 9.24 -9.61 -16.07
CA ASP A 128 8.42 -10.21 -15.01
C ASP A 128 6.94 -10.32 -15.36
N ARG A 129 6.38 -9.31 -16.06
CA ARG A 129 4.94 -9.29 -16.41
C ARG A 129 4.64 -9.77 -17.82
N HIS A 130 5.55 -9.55 -18.76
CA HIS A 130 5.31 -9.84 -20.18
C HIS A 130 6.17 -10.99 -20.74
N GLY A 131 7.07 -11.57 -19.93
CA GLY A 131 7.92 -12.68 -20.35
C GLY A 131 8.85 -12.31 -21.52
N LEU A 132 9.32 -11.06 -21.55
CA LEU A 132 10.16 -10.51 -22.61
C LEU A 132 11.51 -10.09 -22.06
N LEU A 133 12.59 -10.64 -22.60
CA LEU A 133 13.95 -10.21 -22.34
C LEU A 133 14.38 -9.23 -23.42
N LEU A 134 14.89 -8.07 -23.00
CA LEU A 134 15.49 -7.08 -23.87
C LEU A 134 16.85 -6.68 -23.32
N ASP A 135 17.85 -6.67 -24.19
CA ASP A 135 19.17 -6.14 -23.86
C ASP A 135 19.13 -4.61 -23.84
N LEU A 136 19.32 -4.04 -22.66
CA LEU A 136 19.26 -2.61 -22.39
C LEU A 136 20.69 -2.06 -22.20
N ASP A 137 21.51 -2.14 -23.25
CA ASP A 137 22.81 -1.46 -23.29
C ASP A 137 22.63 0.05 -23.61
N THR A 138 23.57 0.84 -23.14
CA THR A 138 23.74 2.28 -23.36
C THR A 138 23.68 2.69 -24.84
N ASP A 139 24.07 1.81 -25.75
CA ASP A 139 24.02 2.06 -27.18
C ASP A 139 22.60 2.03 -27.75
N HIS A 140 21.66 1.34 -27.11
CA HIS A 140 20.29 1.15 -27.58
C HIS A 140 19.26 1.97 -26.79
N ILE A 141 19.56 2.33 -25.53
CA ILE A 141 18.69 3.18 -24.72
C ILE A 141 18.87 4.65 -25.09
N ARG A 142 17.76 5.37 -25.22
CA ARG A 142 17.76 6.84 -25.24
C ARG A 142 16.81 7.37 -24.18
N PHE A 143 17.05 8.59 -23.71
CA PHE A 143 16.14 9.31 -22.83
C PHE A 143 15.38 10.38 -23.60
N GLU A 144 14.12 10.57 -23.25
CA GLU A 144 13.30 11.63 -23.82
C GLU A 144 13.33 12.89 -22.94
N LEU A 145 13.69 14.01 -23.56
CA LEU A 145 13.61 15.34 -22.96
C LEU A 145 12.59 16.22 -23.71
N THR A 146 11.91 17.09 -22.98
CA THR A 146 11.06 18.14 -23.57
C THR A 146 11.90 19.16 -24.37
N PRO A 147 11.30 20.01 -25.23
CA PRO A 147 12.05 21.06 -25.94
C PRO A 147 12.84 21.98 -24.99
N GLY A 148 12.29 22.23 -23.80
CA GLY A 148 12.91 23.02 -22.73
C GLY A 148 13.94 22.25 -21.89
N VAL A 149 14.49 21.14 -22.39
CA VAL A 149 15.55 20.35 -21.75
C VAL A 149 15.12 19.87 -20.35
N ARG A 150 13.93 19.29 -20.26
CA ARG A 150 13.43 18.66 -19.02
C ARG A 150 13.27 17.16 -19.22
N ALA A 151 13.70 16.37 -18.24
CA ALA A 151 13.44 14.93 -18.26
C ALA A 151 11.94 14.65 -18.20
N THR A 152 11.48 13.72 -19.05
CA THR A 152 10.11 13.20 -19.01
C THR A 152 9.99 11.97 -18.09
N GLY A 153 11.11 11.31 -17.80
CA GLY A 153 11.13 10.00 -17.15
C GLY A 153 10.86 8.84 -18.10
N ARG A 154 10.93 9.07 -19.43
CA ARG A 154 10.76 8.03 -20.46
C ARG A 154 12.06 7.63 -21.12
N LEU A 155 12.19 6.32 -21.31
CA LEU A 155 13.11 5.69 -22.24
C LEU A 155 12.51 5.73 -23.64
N VAL A 156 13.35 5.90 -24.65
CA VAL A 156 12.98 5.75 -26.06
C VAL A 156 13.76 4.59 -26.64
N LEU A 157 13.05 3.53 -27.02
CA LEU A 157 13.63 2.45 -27.80
C LEU A 157 13.56 2.80 -29.28
N THR A 158 14.70 2.63 -29.95
CA THR A 158 14.86 2.88 -31.39
C THR A 158 15.04 1.59 -32.19
N SER A 159 15.17 0.47 -31.49
CA SER A 159 15.33 -0.87 -32.05
C SER A 159 14.71 -1.89 -31.09
N VAL A 160 14.19 -2.97 -31.66
CA VAL A 160 13.78 -4.19 -30.92
C VAL A 160 14.69 -5.37 -31.24
N ALA A 161 15.86 -5.10 -31.86
CA ALA A 161 16.89 -6.11 -32.05
C ALA A 161 17.29 -6.69 -30.69
N GLY A 162 17.16 -8.01 -30.53
CA GLY A 162 17.44 -8.70 -29.27
C GLY A 162 16.25 -8.84 -28.33
N LEU A 163 15.03 -8.41 -28.70
CA LEU A 163 13.81 -8.80 -27.99
C LEU A 163 13.60 -10.32 -28.13
N ARG A 164 13.47 -11.02 -27.01
CA ARG A 164 13.29 -12.49 -26.95
C ARG A 164 12.23 -12.86 -25.93
N GLU A 165 11.57 -13.99 -26.14
CA GLU A 165 10.71 -14.56 -25.11
C GLU A 165 11.56 -15.22 -24.02
N THR A 166 11.22 -14.99 -22.75
CA THR A 166 11.97 -15.56 -21.63
C THR A 166 11.90 -17.10 -21.60
N ALA A 167 10.91 -17.69 -22.26
CA ALA A 167 10.79 -19.13 -22.43
C ALA A 167 11.79 -19.73 -23.44
N GLU A 168 12.38 -18.91 -24.31
CA GLU A 168 13.27 -19.34 -25.41
C GLU A 168 14.74 -19.02 -25.15
N VAL A 169 15.06 -18.29 -24.09
CA VAL A 169 16.44 -17.84 -23.77
C VAL A 169 17.14 -18.77 -22.81
N ASP A 170 18.46 -18.89 -22.96
CA ASP A 170 19.29 -19.64 -22.01
C ASP A 170 19.81 -18.76 -20.83
N ALA A 171 20.40 -19.41 -19.84
CA ALA A 171 20.94 -18.72 -18.66
C ALA A 171 22.09 -17.74 -18.98
N LEU A 172 22.82 -17.96 -20.08
CA LEU A 172 23.91 -17.09 -20.50
C LEU A 172 23.35 -15.79 -21.11
N GLU A 173 22.29 -15.88 -21.89
CA GLU A 173 21.56 -14.73 -22.44
C GLU A 173 20.94 -13.87 -21.35
N VAL A 174 20.32 -14.49 -20.34
CA VAL A 174 19.81 -13.78 -19.16
C VAL A 174 20.94 -13.08 -18.40
N SER A 175 22.05 -13.76 -18.14
CA SER A 175 23.22 -13.17 -17.46
C SER A 175 23.80 -12.00 -18.26
N ARG A 176 23.83 -12.09 -19.60
CA ARG A 176 24.27 -11.01 -20.48
C ARG A 176 23.37 -9.78 -20.35
N ALA A 177 22.05 -9.96 -20.47
CA ALA A 177 21.09 -8.86 -20.34
C ALA A 177 21.13 -8.20 -18.96
N ALA A 178 21.25 -9.00 -17.90
CA ALA A 178 21.40 -8.51 -16.52
C ALA A 178 22.70 -7.69 -16.33
N ARG A 179 23.80 -8.13 -16.94
CA ARG A 179 25.08 -7.40 -16.92
C ARG A 179 25.02 -6.11 -17.73
N ALA A 180 24.33 -6.11 -18.87
CA ALA A 180 24.15 -4.92 -19.69
C ALA A 180 23.36 -3.82 -18.95
N LEU A 181 22.22 -4.18 -18.34
CA LEU A 181 21.46 -3.26 -17.48
C LEU A 181 22.34 -2.69 -16.35
N HIS A 182 23.04 -3.56 -15.61
CA HIS A 182 23.93 -3.12 -14.53
C HIS A 182 25.09 -2.25 -15.04
N GLY A 183 25.63 -2.54 -16.23
CA GLY A 183 26.64 -1.73 -16.92
C GLY A 183 26.12 -0.32 -17.21
N GLY A 184 24.95 -0.19 -17.82
CA GLY A 184 24.32 1.09 -18.13
C GLY A 184 24.03 1.93 -16.87
N LEU A 185 23.57 1.29 -15.79
CA LEU A 185 23.37 1.96 -14.50
C LEU A 185 24.69 2.48 -13.90
N ASN A 186 25.79 1.73 -14.03
CA ASN A 186 27.10 2.19 -13.58
C ASN A 186 27.63 3.35 -14.43
N THR A 187 27.40 3.35 -15.73
CA THR A 187 27.75 4.48 -16.62
C THR A 187 27.02 5.74 -16.19
N LEU A 188 25.71 5.66 -15.94
CA LEU A 188 24.92 6.79 -15.43
C LEU A 188 25.42 7.27 -14.07
N ALA A 189 25.69 6.36 -13.14
CA ALA A 189 26.20 6.69 -11.81
C ALA A 189 27.59 7.36 -11.86
N ALA A 190 28.49 6.85 -12.70
CA ALA A 190 29.83 7.39 -12.88
C ALA A 190 29.79 8.79 -13.51
N GLY A 191 28.98 9.00 -14.55
CA GLY A 191 28.81 10.31 -15.17
C GLY A 191 28.18 11.33 -14.22
N PHE A 192 27.14 10.94 -13.47
CA PHE A 192 26.57 11.80 -12.43
C PHE A 192 27.61 12.21 -11.38
N GLN A 193 28.48 11.29 -10.96
CA GLN A 193 29.53 11.58 -9.97
C GLN A 193 30.56 12.61 -10.48
N GLN A 194 30.80 12.67 -11.80
CA GLN A 194 31.73 13.63 -12.41
C GLN A 194 31.12 15.03 -12.58
N ALA A 195 29.79 15.11 -12.68
CA ALA A 195 29.05 16.37 -12.80
C ALA A 195 28.99 17.15 -11.48
N THR A 196 28.77 18.47 -11.58
CA THR A 196 28.69 19.39 -10.44
C THR A 196 27.33 20.07 -10.40
N PHE A 197 26.61 19.91 -9.30
CA PHE A 197 25.26 20.45 -9.11
C PHE A 197 25.30 21.48 -7.98
N ASP A 198 25.00 22.75 -8.30
CA ASP A 198 25.05 23.87 -7.36
C ASP A 198 26.40 23.98 -6.61
N GLY A 199 27.51 23.73 -7.32
CA GLY A 199 28.86 23.75 -6.75
C GLY A 199 29.21 22.54 -5.87
N ARG A 200 28.33 21.52 -5.81
CA ARG A 200 28.51 20.29 -5.04
C ARG A 200 28.74 19.09 -5.96
N GLN A 201 29.71 18.26 -5.59
CA GLN A 201 29.86 16.91 -6.13
C GLN A 201 29.38 15.87 -5.10
N TYR A 202 28.70 14.83 -5.58
CA TYR A 202 28.19 13.75 -4.73
C TYR A 202 29.26 12.68 -4.52
N LYS A 203 29.36 12.14 -3.30
CA LYS A 203 30.28 11.04 -2.99
C LYS A 203 29.82 9.77 -3.70
N GLY A 204 30.74 9.05 -4.35
CA GLY A 204 30.41 7.82 -5.08
C GLY A 204 29.66 6.75 -4.26
N ARG A 205 29.91 6.66 -2.94
CA ARG A 205 29.14 5.79 -2.04
C ARG A 205 27.65 6.16 -1.98
N ALA A 206 27.33 7.45 -1.95
CA ALA A 206 25.95 7.91 -1.89
C ALA A 206 25.22 7.66 -3.22
N VAL A 207 25.90 7.92 -4.35
CA VAL A 207 25.36 7.64 -5.69
C VAL A 207 25.09 6.15 -5.87
N ARG A 208 26.06 5.30 -5.50
CA ARG A 208 25.88 3.84 -5.51
C ARG A 208 24.70 3.42 -4.65
N ALA A 209 24.62 3.89 -3.41
CA ALA A 209 23.52 3.55 -2.51
C ALA A 209 22.14 3.93 -3.08
N ALA A 210 22.03 5.05 -3.80
CA ALA A 210 20.78 5.43 -4.47
C ALA A 210 20.40 4.46 -5.60
N VAL A 211 21.36 4.07 -6.45
CA VAL A 211 21.12 3.07 -7.52
C VAL A 211 20.77 1.70 -6.93
N GLU A 212 21.53 1.24 -5.93
CA GLU A 212 21.27 -0.02 -5.25
C GLU A 212 19.90 -0.02 -4.53
N SER A 213 19.46 1.13 -4.01
CA SER A 213 18.13 1.30 -3.44
C SER A 213 17.01 1.14 -4.48
N VAL A 214 17.18 1.73 -5.67
CA VAL A 214 16.24 1.54 -6.79
C VAL A 214 16.20 0.08 -7.22
N LEU A 215 17.36 -0.56 -7.43
CA LEU A 215 17.44 -1.98 -7.79
C LEU A 215 16.77 -2.88 -6.74
N SER A 216 17.03 -2.62 -5.45
CA SER A 216 16.44 -3.38 -4.35
C SER A 216 14.93 -3.22 -4.25
N ALA A 217 14.39 -2.06 -4.65
CA ALA A 217 12.96 -1.80 -4.65
C ALA A 217 12.26 -2.41 -5.88
N GLU A 218 12.82 -2.19 -7.09
CA GLU A 218 12.20 -2.63 -8.33
C GLU A 218 12.34 -4.14 -8.58
N LEU A 219 13.42 -4.78 -8.14
CA LEU A 219 13.61 -6.23 -8.27
C LEU A 219 13.04 -7.02 -7.09
N ARG A 220 12.21 -6.37 -6.28
CA ARG A 220 11.51 -6.97 -5.14
C ARG A 220 10.16 -7.53 -5.56
N TYR A 221 9.81 -8.69 -4.99
CA TYR A 221 8.52 -9.36 -5.19
C TYR A 221 8.28 -9.73 -6.67
N LEU A 222 9.33 -10.19 -7.35
CA LEU A 222 9.24 -10.79 -8.67
C LEU A 222 8.42 -12.09 -8.60
N ALA A 223 7.80 -12.47 -9.72
CA ALA A 223 7.19 -13.79 -9.86
C ALA A 223 8.25 -14.89 -9.58
N PRO A 224 7.89 -16.01 -8.94
CA PRO A 224 8.84 -17.08 -8.61
C PRO A 224 9.64 -17.57 -9.83
N GLU A 225 9.01 -17.66 -10.99
CA GLU A 225 9.61 -18.10 -12.26
C GLU A 225 10.65 -17.08 -12.73
N THR A 226 10.32 -15.79 -12.69
CA THR A 226 11.25 -14.71 -13.02
C THR A 226 12.41 -14.65 -12.05
N ALA A 227 12.15 -14.79 -10.75
CA ALA A 227 13.21 -14.80 -9.75
C ALA A 227 14.16 -15.98 -9.97
N ALA A 228 13.64 -17.16 -10.30
CA ALA A 228 14.45 -18.33 -10.66
C ALA A 228 15.28 -18.09 -11.93
N LEU A 229 14.68 -17.48 -12.96
CA LEU A 229 15.35 -17.10 -14.20
C LEU A 229 16.54 -16.15 -13.95
N LEU A 230 16.38 -15.20 -13.03
CA LEU A 230 17.40 -14.20 -12.67
C LEU A 230 18.37 -14.67 -11.57
N ARG A 231 18.34 -15.94 -11.16
CA ARG A 231 19.38 -16.51 -10.30
C ARG A 231 20.59 -16.90 -11.13
N GLY A 232 21.78 -16.47 -10.72
CA GLY A 232 23.02 -16.89 -11.37
C GLY A 232 24.22 -16.00 -11.08
N ASP A 233 25.30 -16.22 -11.84
CA ASP A 233 26.50 -15.41 -11.75
C ASP A 233 26.34 -14.10 -12.54
N HIS A 234 25.65 -13.12 -11.94
CA HIS A 234 25.58 -11.74 -12.44
C HIS A 234 25.30 -10.73 -11.30
N PRO A 235 25.61 -9.44 -11.50
CA PRO A 235 25.52 -8.42 -10.43
C PRO A 235 24.12 -8.20 -9.85
N LEU A 236 23.05 -8.51 -10.61
CA LEU A 236 21.67 -8.31 -10.18
C LEU A 236 21.14 -9.37 -9.21
N ASP A 237 21.78 -10.56 -9.11
CA ASP A 237 21.25 -11.71 -8.35
C ASP A 237 21.00 -11.36 -6.86
N ARG A 238 21.85 -10.52 -6.28
CA ARG A 238 21.73 -10.07 -4.89
C ARG A 238 20.47 -9.23 -4.60
N TYR A 239 19.79 -8.71 -5.62
CA TYR A 239 18.55 -7.93 -5.49
C TYR A 239 17.31 -8.75 -5.83
N VAL A 240 17.48 -9.89 -6.49
CA VAL A 240 16.37 -10.75 -6.91
C VAL A 240 15.66 -11.29 -5.67
N HIS A 241 14.38 -10.99 -5.57
CA HIS A 241 13.55 -11.37 -4.43
C HIS A 241 12.15 -11.75 -4.88
N SER A 242 11.64 -12.88 -4.39
CA SER A 242 10.29 -13.38 -4.62
C SER A 242 9.69 -13.90 -3.31
N VAL A 243 8.37 -13.81 -3.19
CA VAL A 243 7.61 -14.47 -2.13
C VAL A 243 6.73 -15.53 -2.78
N PRO A 244 6.82 -16.82 -2.39
CA PRO A 244 5.96 -17.85 -2.94
C PRO A 244 4.48 -17.58 -2.68
N GLU A 245 3.62 -17.84 -3.67
CA GLU A 245 2.17 -17.63 -3.53
C GLU A 245 1.56 -18.46 -2.39
N GLU A 246 2.07 -19.66 -2.15
CA GLU A 246 1.64 -20.53 -1.05
C GLU A 246 1.96 -19.92 0.32
N GLN A 247 3.14 -19.31 0.46
CA GLN A 247 3.53 -18.59 1.69
C GLN A 247 2.61 -17.37 1.90
N ASP A 248 2.39 -16.56 0.86
CA ASP A 248 1.51 -15.38 0.97
C ASP A 248 0.08 -15.79 1.38
N ARG A 249 -0.47 -16.82 0.72
CA ARG A 249 -1.79 -17.37 1.05
C ARG A 249 -1.86 -17.86 2.49
N LEU A 250 -0.87 -18.63 2.94
CA LEU A 250 -0.84 -19.16 4.30
C LEU A 250 -0.80 -18.05 5.35
N LEU A 251 0.05 -17.03 5.17
CA LEU A 251 0.12 -15.91 6.11
C LEU A 251 -1.17 -15.09 6.12
N ARG A 252 -1.87 -14.95 4.98
CA ARG A 252 -3.21 -14.33 4.93
C ARG A 252 -4.26 -15.17 5.62
N ASP A 253 -4.18 -16.49 5.51
CA ASP A 253 -5.10 -17.42 6.17
C ASP A 253 -4.97 -17.33 7.69
N VAL A 254 -3.74 -17.24 8.21
CA VAL A 254 -3.49 -16.99 9.63
C VAL A 254 -4.10 -15.66 10.08
N LEU A 255 -3.87 -14.57 9.33
CA LEU A 255 -4.43 -13.26 9.68
C LEU A 255 -5.96 -13.26 9.65
N ARG A 256 -6.58 -13.92 8.67
CA ARG A 256 -8.04 -14.06 8.58
C ARG A 256 -8.58 -14.85 9.78
N ALA A 257 -7.93 -15.93 10.18
CA ALA A 257 -8.35 -16.70 11.36
C ALA A 257 -8.27 -15.84 12.64
N VAL A 258 -7.22 -15.01 12.78
CA VAL A 258 -7.13 -14.02 13.87
C VAL A 258 -8.28 -13.01 13.78
N GLU A 259 -8.55 -12.42 12.62
CA GLU A 259 -9.64 -11.46 12.44
C GLU A 259 -11.02 -12.04 12.79
N GLU A 260 -11.27 -13.30 12.42
CA GLU A 260 -12.52 -14.02 12.71
C GLU A 260 -12.69 -14.27 14.21
N SER A 261 -11.65 -14.77 14.90
CA SER A 261 -11.64 -14.94 16.36
C SER A 261 -11.79 -13.58 17.08
N SER A 262 -11.09 -12.54 16.64
CA SER A 262 -11.21 -11.19 17.20
C SER A 262 -12.60 -10.60 16.95
N ALA A 263 -13.23 -10.88 15.80
CA ALA A 263 -14.61 -10.46 15.52
C ALA A 263 -15.63 -11.19 16.40
N ALA A 264 -15.42 -12.48 16.69
CA ALA A 264 -16.22 -13.22 17.65
C ALA A 264 -16.07 -12.64 19.05
N ARG A 265 -14.84 -12.39 19.50
CA ARG A 265 -14.56 -11.77 20.80
C ARG A 265 -15.13 -10.36 20.95
N ARG A 266 -15.18 -9.56 19.88
CA ARG A 266 -15.87 -8.25 19.92
C ARG A 266 -17.37 -8.37 20.17
N ARG A 267 -18.00 -9.50 19.82
CA ARG A 267 -19.41 -9.78 20.11
C ARG A 267 -19.60 -10.40 21.49
N ASP A 268 -18.65 -11.21 21.93
CA ASP A 268 -18.61 -11.85 23.25
C ASP A 268 -17.22 -11.66 23.90
N PRO A 269 -17.05 -10.63 24.75
CA PRO A 269 -15.78 -10.34 25.40
C PRO A 269 -15.25 -11.43 26.33
N SER A 270 -16.05 -12.44 26.68
CA SER A 270 -15.62 -13.58 27.52
C SER A 270 -14.73 -14.57 26.77
N LEU A 271 -14.71 -14.50 25.43
CA LEU A 271 -13.86 -15.36 24.61
C LEU A 271 -12.37 -15.01 24.78
N PRO A 272 -11.48 -16.03 24.74
CA PRO A 272 -10.03 -15.85 24.86
C PRO A 272 -9.46 -14.99 23.72
N VAL A 273 -8.29 -14.41 23.95
CA VAL A 273 -7.62 -13.55 22.96
C VAL A 273 -6.93 -14.43 21.90
N PRO A 274 -7.18 -14.22 20.59
CA PRO A 274 -6.49 -14.98 19.56
C PRO A 274 -5.00 -14.65 19.55
N ALA A 275 -4.18 -15.70 19.54
CA ALA A 275 -2.74 -15.62 19.66
C ALA A 275 -2.01 -16.36 18.53
N VAL A 276 -0.93 -15.75 18.04
CA VAL A 276 0.02 -16.35 17.11
C VAL A 276 1.34 -16.59 17.84
N VAL A 277 1.78 -17.85 17.87
CA VAL A 277 3.01 -18.27 18.56
C VAL A 277 4.13 -18.41 17.55
N ILE A 278 5.30 -17.81 17.83
CA ILE A 278 6.46 -17.81 16.94
C ILE A 278 7.69 -18.28 17.72
N ASP A 279 8.34 -19.37 17.29
CA ASP A 279 9.69 -19.70 17.76
C ASP A 279 10.70 -18.67 17.27
N LEU A 280 11.86 -18.56 17.93
CA LEU A 280 12.90 -17.62 17.55
C LEU A 280 14.01 -18.24 16.70
N ASP A 281 14.65 -19.33 17.12
CA ASP A 281 15.89 -19.75 16.47
C ASP A 281 15.60 -20.39 15.11
N LEU A 282 16.11 -19.82 14.01
CA LEU A 282 15.79 -20.25 12.62
C LEU A 282 14.32 -20.07 12.22
N CYS A 283 13.54 -19.39 13.06
CA CYS A 283 12.16 -19.03 12.80
C CYS A 283 12.01 -17.50 12.82
N GLY A 284 11.74 -16.86 13.97
CA GLY A 284 11.65 -15.40 14.08
C GLY A 284 13.00 -14.67 14.01
N LEU A 285 14.10 -15.35 14.30
CA LEU A 285 15.48 -14.84 14.27
C LEU A 285 16.35 -15.71 13.35
N VAL A 286 17.16 -15.04 12.53
CA VAL A 286 18.09 -15.69 11.60
C VAL A 286 19.52 -15.58 12.17
N PRO A 287 20.11 -16.70 12.64
CA PRO A 287 21.39 -16.72 13.35
C PRO A 287 22.61 -16.78 12.42
N LYS A 288 22.61 -16.06 11.30
CA LYS A 288 23.63 -16.18 10.24
C LYS A 288 25.04 -15.89 10.74
N ALA A 289 25.23 -14.79 11.46
CA ALA A 289 26.56 -14.36 11.91
C ALA A 289 27.21 -15.39 12.86
N ARG A 290 26.44 -15.90 13.84
CA ARG A 290 26.95 -16.91 14.78
C ARG A 290 27.15 -18.29 14.15
N THR A 291 26.33 -18.65 13.16
CA THR A 291 26.52 -19.89 12.37
C THR A 291 27.82 -19.86 11.58
N LEU A 292 28.08 -18.76 10.87
CA LEU A 292 29.34 -18.55 10.14
C LEU A 292 30.54 -18.57 11.10
N HIS A 293 30.39 -18.03 12.30
CA HIS A 293 31.43 -18.08 13.31
C HIS A 293 31.68 -19.51 13.80
N ALA A 294 30.62 -20.24 14.19
CA ALA A 294 30.73 -21.60 14.71
C ALA A 294 31.40 -22.52 13.67
N ALA A 295 30.98 -22.45 12.41
CA ALA A 295 31.62 -23.20 11.33
C ALA A 295 33.13 -22.91 11.21
N ARG A 296 33.53 -21.63 11.24
CA ARG A 296 34.96 -21.24 11.17
C ARG A 296 35.78 -21.78 12.33
N THR A 297 35.20 -21.84 13.53
CA THR A 297 35.87 -22.38 14.72
C THR A 297 36.18 -23.87 14.57
N LEU A 298 35.38 -24.61 13.82
CA LEU A 298 35.56 -26.05 13.59
C LEU A 298 36.46 -26.39 12.41
N ALA A 299 36.85 -25.39 11.61
CA ALA A 299 37.59 -25.60 10.37
C ALA A 299 39.04 -26.08 10.54
N GLY A 300 39.57 -26.08 11.77
CA GLY A 300 40.96 -26.44 12.06
C GLY A 300 41.28 -27.93 11.87
N PRO A 301 42.59 -28.28 11.90
CA PRO A 301 43.06 -29.66 11.82
C PRO A 301 42.41 -30.59 12.85
N ARG A 302 42.01 -31.79 12.41
CA ARG A 302 41.45 -32.86 13.26
C ARG A 302 41.72 -34.24 12.67
N GLU A 303 41.44 -35.30 13.43
CA GLU A 303 41.46 -36.67 12.92
C GLU A 303 40.53 -36.79 11.70
N GLY A 304 41.01 -37.46 10.63
CA GLY A 304 40.35 -37.51 9.33
C GLY A 304 40.47 -36.25 8.45
N ALA A 305 40.95 -35.12 8.98
CA ALA A 305 41.18 -33.88 8.23
C ALA A 305 42.41 -33.10 8.77
N PRO A 306 43.65 -33.59 8.58
CA PRO A 306 44.86 -33.02 9.19
C PRO A 306 45.23 -31.62 8.67
N GLN A 307 44.70 -31.21 7.51
CA GLN A 307 44.86 -29.85 6.97
C GLN A 307 43.68 -28.93 7.32
N GLY A 308 42.71 -29.43 8.10
CA GLY A 308 41.44 -28.76 8.36
C GLY A 308 40.41 -28.95 7.24
N ILE A 309 39.28 -28.27 7.38
CA ILE A 309 38.11 -28.36 6.49
C ILE A 309 37.87 -26.98 5.84
N PRO A 310 38.39 -26.73 4.63
CA PRO A 310 38.36 -25.41 3.98
C PRO A 310 36.95 -24.84 3.78
N GLU A 311 35.95 -25.70 3.58
CA GLU A 311 34.55 -25.32 3.43
C GLU A 311 34.01 -24.67 4.69
N LEU A 312 34.38 -25.20 5.86
CA LEU A 312 34.03 -24.64 7.16
C LEU A 312 34.86 -23.38 7.47
N ALA A 313 36.06 -23.23 6.89
CA ALA A 313 36.86 -22.00 6.99
C ALA A 313 36.25 -20.84 6.19
N ARG A 314 35.53 -21.17 5.10
CA ARG A 314 34.84 -20.22 4.21
C ARG A 314 33.35 -20.54 4.12
N PRO A 315 32.61 -20.55 5.24
CA PRO A 315 31.23 -21.04 5.24
C PRO A 315 30.27 -20.16 4.44
N GLY A 316 30.68 -18.95 4.08
CA GLY A 316 29.92 -18.08 3.17
C GLY A 316 29.89 -18.55 1.71
N THR A 317 30.73 -19.52 1.32
CA THR A 317 30.68 -20.15 -0.01
C THR A 317 29.80 -21.41 -0.04
N LEU A 318 29.28 -21.83 1.10
CA LEU A 318 28.36 -22.97 1.19
C LEU A 318 27.01 -22.58 0.59
N ARG A 319 26.39 -23.52 -0.15
CA ARG A 319 25.03 -23.35 -0.69
C ARG A 319 23.98 -23.23 0.41
N ALA A 320 24.19 -23.92 1.52
CA ALA A 320 23.34 -23.85 2.70
C ALA A 320 24.19 -24.03 3.97
N LEU A 321 23.83 -23.32 5.02
CA LEU A 321 24.52 -23.31 6.31
C LEU A 321 23.99 -24.42 7.23
N PRO A 322 24.86 -25.00 8.09
CA PRO A 322 24.45 -26.00 9.08
C PRO A 322 23.51 -25.41 10.14
N SER A 323 22.71 -26.29 10.75
CA SER A 323 21.85 -25.99 11.89
C SER A 323 22.34 -26.72 13.15
N TYR A 324 21.85 -26.29 14.32
CA TYR A 324 22.20 -26.88 15.61
C TYR A 324 21.43 -28.20 15.89
N SER A 325 20.30 -28.46 15.22
CA SER A 325 19.56 -29.71 15.40
C SER A 325 20.24 -30.86 14.65
N LYS A 326 20.26 -32.06 15.24
CA LYS A 326 20.93 -33.24 14.64
C LYS A 326 20.36 -33.61 13.27
N PRO A 327 19.03 -33.69 13.06
CA PRO A 327 18.49 -34.03 11.74
C PRO A 327 18.89 -33.04 10.64
N ALA A 328 18.91 -31.74 10.94
CA ALA A 328 19.32 -30.71 9.98
C ALA A 328 20.85 -30.67 9.77
N TRP A 329 21.64 -31.02 10.79
CA TRP A 329 23.08 -31.23 10.64
C TRP A 329 23.40 -32.38 9.70
N ASP A 330 22.73 -33.52 9.87
CA ASP A 330 22.92 -34.70 9.01
C ASP A 330 22.54 -34.37 7.56
N ARG A 331 21.43 -33.65 7.39
CA ARG A 331 21.02 -33.13 6.08
C ARG A 331 22.06 -32.17 5.50
N PHE A 332 22.71 -31.35 6.32
CA PHE A 332 23.78 -30.46 5.87
C PHE A 332 24.97 -31.25 5.34
N LEU A 333 25.37 -32.34 6.00
CA LEU A 333 26.44 -33.21 5.54
C LEU A 333 26.12 -33.83 4.18
N GLU A 334 24.88 -34.27 3.99
CA GLU A 334 24.38 -34.82 2.73
C GLU A 334 24.38 -33.76 1.61
N VAL A 335 23.75 -32.61 1.84
CA VAL A 335 23.57 -31.55 0.83
C VAL A 335 24.88 -30.88 0.45
N SER A 336 25.80 -30.71 1.41
CA SER A 336 27.11 -30.10 1.16
C SER A 336 28.13 -31.08 0.57
N GLY A 337 27.89 -32.38 0.67
CA GLY A 337 28.83 -33.44 0.31
C GLY A 337 30.15 -33.39 1.09
N VAL A 338 30.19 -32.68 2.23
CA VAL A 338 31.42 -32.52 3.01
C VAL A 338 31.81 -33.84 3.67
N ALA A 339 30.85 -34.62 4.16
CA ALA A 339 31.13 -35.92 4.78
C ALA A 339 31.73 -36.92 3.78
N GLY A 340 31.29 -36.92 2.52
CA GLY A 340 31.88 -37.76 1.48
C GLY A 340 33.32 -37.38 1.12
N ARG A 341 33.73 -36.13 1.34
CA ARG A 341 35.11 -35.65 1.11
C ARG A 341 36.04 -35.94 2.29
N TYR A 342 35.47 -36.10 3.48
CA TYR A 342 36.20 -36.39 4.72
C TYR A 342 35.53 -37.59 5.43
N PRO A 343 35.67 -38.81 4.87
CA PRO A 343 34.97 -39.99 5.37
C PRO A 343 35.50 -40.47 6.74
N ASP A 344 36.75 -40.14 7.07
CA ASP A 344 37.40 -40.53 8.32
C ASP A 344 37.20 -39.50 9.45
N VAL A 345 36.39 -38.45 9.24
CA VAL A 345 36.04 -37.47 10.27
C VAL A 345 34.81 -37.96 11.03
N GLU A 346 34.90 -38.01 12.36
CA GLU A 346 33.77 -38.28 13.26
C GLU A 346 32.82 -37.06 13.32
N TRP A 347 31.83 -37.05 12.41
CA TRP A 347 30.93 -35.90 12.22
C TRP A 347 29.96 -35.65 13.39
N ASP A 348 29.69 -36.66 14.21
CA ASP A 348 28.91 -36.52 15.43
C ASP A 348 29.68 -35.72 16.51
N ASP A 349 31.00 -35.91 16.62
CA ASP A 349 31.86 -35.10 17.48
C ASP A 349 31.95 -33.67 16.99
N VAL A 350 32.04 -33.47 15.66
CA VAL A 350 32.03 -32.12 15.06
C VAL A 350 30.71 -31.40 15.36
N HIS A 351 29.57 -32.10 15.32
CA HIS A 351 28.27 -31.55 15.71
C HIS A 351 28.22 -31.19 17.21
N ALA A 352 28.76 -32.06 18.06
CA ALA A 352 28.86 -31.84 19.51
C ALA A 352 29.73 -30.60 19.84
N GLU A 353 30.79 -30.32 19.07
CA GLU A 353 31.60 -29.10 19.16
C GLU A 353 30.90 -27.86 18.55
N PHE A 354 30.10 -28.04 17.49
CA PHE A 354 29.36 -26.97 16.84
C PHE A 354 28.35 -26.31 17.78
N CYS A 355 27.58 -27.12 18.51
CA CYS A 355 26.54 -26.63 19.41
C CYS A 355 27.02 -25.58 20.43
N PRO A 356 28.07 -25.83 21.25
CA PRO A 356 28.62 -24.82 22.14
C PRO A 356 29.23 -23.64 21.39
N ALA A 357 29.88 -23.83 20.24
CA ALA A 357 30.44 -22.73 19.44
C ALA A 357 29.37 -21.81 18.83
N PHE A 358 28.19 -22.35 18.53
CA PHE A 358 27.02 -21.62 18.03
C PHE A 358 26.38 -20.75 19.11
N TYR A 359 26.27 -21.26 20.34
CA TYR A 359 25.63 -20.52 21.44
C TYR A 359 26.58 -19.66 22.27
N ARG A 360 27.88 -20.00 22.35
CA ARG A 360 28.85 -19.32 23.23
C ARG A 360 29.87 -18.49 22.44
N PRO A 361 30.36 -17.38 23.04
CA PRO A 361 29.84 -16.75 24.24
C PRO A 361 28.46 -16.12 23.97
N TRP A 362 27.59 -16.07 24.98
CA TRP A 362 26.15 -15.81 24.81
C TRP A 362 25.85 -14.41 24.24
N GLU A 363 26.76 -13.47 24.39
CA GLU A 363 26.68 -12.11 23.85
C GLU A 363 26.51 -12.11 22.32
N ARG A 364 26.96 -13.17 21.64
CA ARG A 364 26.79 -13.33 20.18
C ARG A 364 25.34 -13.48 19.75
N LEU A 365 24.41 -13.82 20.64
CA LEU A 365 22.98 -13.81 20.33
C LEU A 365 22.53 -12.41 19.85
N ARG A 366 23.21 -11.33 20.27
CA ARG A 366 22.93 -9.96 19.78
C ARG A 366 23.22 -9.76 18.28
N SER A 367 23.96 -10.69 17.65
CA SER A 367 24.29 -10.65 16.23
C SER A 367 23.23 -11.24 15.31
N ASP A 368 22.20 -11.88 15.87
CA ASP A 368 21.08 -12.39 15.07
C ASP A 368 20.36 -11.25 14.36
N SER A 369 19.78 -11.53 13.20
CA SER A 369 18.86 -10.63 12.51
C SER A 369 17.41 -11.10 12.69
N LEU A 370 16.46 -10.18 12.65
CA LEU A 370 15.04 -10.54 12.56
C LEU A 370 14.79 -11.24 11.22
N ALA A 371 13.90 -12.23 11.21
CA ALA A 371 13.45 -12.85 9.97
C ALA A 371 12.79 -11.80 9.06
N PRO A 372 13.02 -11.85 7.74
CA PRO A 372 12.36 -10.93 6.80
C PRO A 372 10.84 -10.97 6.98
N GLY A 373 10.21 -9.80 6.96
CA GLY A 373 8.76 -9.64 7.13
C GLY A 373 8.23 -9.76 8.56
N LEU A 374 9.02 -10.23 9.54
CA LEU A 374 8.52 -10.53 10.89
C LEU A 374 7.86 -9.32 11.57
N VAL A 375 8.54 -8.18 11.55
CA VAL A 375 8.03 -6.95 12.20
C VAL A 375 6.66 -6.58 11.62
N ARG A 376 6.52 -6.61 10.29
CA ARG A 376 5.26 -6.28 9.62
C ARG A 376 4.18 -7.31 9.94
N PHE A 377 4.50 -8.61 9.91
CA PHE A 377 3.55 -9.66 10.25
C PHE A 377 3.04 -9.54 11.70
N VAL A 378 3.90 -9.22 12.66
CA VAL A 378 3.48 -8.93 14.04
C VAL A 378 2.49 -7.77 14.09
N ARG A 379 2.75 -6.68 13.36
CA ARG A 379 1.82 -5.54 13.27
C ARG A 379 0.49 -5.93 12.65
N ASP A 380 0.51 -6.74 11.60
CA ASP A 380 -0.71 -7.20 10.94
C ASP A 380 -1.57 -8.08 11.87
N VAL A 381 -0.96 -8.95 12.70
CA VAL A 381 -1.67 -9.73 13.73
C VAL A 381 -2.30 -8.81 14.78
N GLU A 382 -1.56 -7.80 15.24
CA GLU A 382 -2.05 -6.80 16.20
C GLU A 382 -3.18 -5.92 15.64
N ASP A 383 -3.13 -5.62 14.34
CA ASP A 383 -4.15 -4.84 13.63
C ASP A 383 -5.40 -5.68 13.36
N ALA A 384 -5.26 -6.99 13.15
CA ALA A 384 -6.37 -7.95 13.14
C ALA A 384 -7.06 -8.11 14.51
N GLY A 385 -6.38 -7.67 15.58
CA GLY A 385 -6.89 -7.70 16.96
C GLY A 385 -6.47 -8.94 17.74
N GLY A 386 -5.40 -9.63 17.30
CA GLY A 386 -4.76 -10.71 18.03
C GLY A 386 -3.47 -10.29 18.72
N GLU A 387 -2.82 -11.25 19.37
CA GLU A 387 -1.55 -11.07 20.07
C GLU A 387 -0.47 -12.00 19.51
N VAL A 388 0.79 -11.56 19.53
CA VAL A 388 1.93 -12.42 19.21
C VAL A 388 2.64 -12.84 20.49
N VAL A 389 3.08 -14.09 20.54
CA VAL A 389 3.90 -14.63 21.63
C VAL A 389 5.14 -15.28 21.04
N PHE A 390 6.32 -14.80 21.44
CA PHE A 390 7.58 -15.48 21.15
C PHE A 390 7.81 -16.59 22.17
N ASN A 391 7.87 -17.85 21.73
CA ASN A 391 8.04 -19.01 22.60
C ASN A 391 9.28 -19.80 22.17
N THR A 392 10.40 -19.57 22.84
CA THR A 392 11.71 -20.06 22.40
C THR A 392 12.28 -21.15 23.30
N GLY A 393 13.03 -22.07 22.70
CA GLY A 393 13.88 -23.02 23.42
C GLY A 393 15.11 -22.41 24.10
N ARG A 394 15.33 -21.08 24.05
CA ARG A 394 16.43 -20.42 24.78
C ARG A 394 16.20 -20.43 26.29
N ARG A 395 17.29 -20.47 27.07
CA ARG A 395 17.23 -20.44 28.54
C ARG A 395 17.04 -19.01 29.06
N ASP A 396 16.48 -18.85 30.26
CA ASP A 396 16.26 -17.54 30.89
C ASP A 396 17.53 -16.69 31.01
N ARG A 397 18.71 -17.29 31.29
CA ARG A 397 19.98 -16.54 31.37
C ARG A 397 20.35 -15.73 30.13
N VAL A 398 19.81 -16.08 28.95
CA VAL A 398 20.09 -15.37 27.69
C VAL A 398 18.95 -14.46 27.23
N ARG A 399 17.92 -14.28 28.07
CA ARG A 399 16.76 -13.43 27.79
C ARG A 399 17.18 -12.01 27.37
N GLU A 400 18.10 -11.39 28.11
CA GLU A 400 18.53 -10.01 27.85
C GLU A 400 19.11 -9.82 26.44
N HIS A 401 19.95 -10.75 25.97
CA HIS A 401 20.52 -10.69 24.62
C HIS A 401 19.45 -10.84 23.54
N THR A 402 18.46 -11.71 23.78
CA THR A 402 17.33 -11.93 22.87
C THR A 402 16.43 -10.70 22.81
N SER A 403 16.07 -10.13 23.96
CA SER A 403 15.28 -8.90 24.05
C SER A 403 15.96 -7.73 23.35
N ALA A 404 17.29 -7.63 23.40
CA ALA A 404 18.03 -6.59 22.68
C ALA A 404 17.90 -6.72 21.15
N VAL A 405 17.80 -7.94 20.61
CA VAL A 405 17.56 -8.14 19.17
C VAL A 405 16.14 -7.72 18.81
N LEU A 406 15.14 -8.15 19.59
CA LEU A 406 13.73 -7.78 19.39
C LEU A 406 13.51 -6.27 19.51
N ALA A 407 14.25 -5.60 20.41
CA ALA A 407 14.20 -4.15 20.58
C ALA A 407 14.65 -3.38 19.33
N ARG A 408 15.61 -3.91 18.57
CA ARG A 408 16.01 -3.31 17.28
C ARG A 408 14.88 -3.32 16.25
N GLY A 409 13.87 -4.19 16.39
CA GLY A 409 12.67 -4.23 15.56
C GLY A 409 11.44 -3.56 16.16
N GLY A 410 11.56 -2.91 17.32
CA GLY A 410 10.41 -2.34 18.04
C GLY A 410 9.42 -3.40 18.54
N LEU A 411 9.91 -4.59 18.94
CA LEU A 411 9.10 -5.72 19.39
C LEU A 411 9.22 -5.99 20.90
N THR A 412 9.60 -4.98 21.68
CA THR A 412 9.79 -5.09 23.15
C THR A 412 8.51 -5.38 23.92
N HIS A 413 7.36 -4.97 23.38
CA HIS A 413 6.03 -5.16 23.96
C HIS A 413 5.48 -6.57 23.72
N VAL A 414 6.08 -7.35 22.80
CA VAL A 414 5.67 -8.73 22.51
C VAL A 414 6.14 -9.65 23.63
N ARG A 415 5.28 -10.54 24.12
CA ARG A 415 5.64 -11.47 25.20
C ARG A 415 6.71 -12.45 24.74
N LEU A 416 7.79 -12.55 25.52
CA LEU A 416 8.90 -13.48 25.30
C LEU A 416 8.91 -14.57 26.39
N LEU A 417 8.60 -15.80 26.00
CA LEU A 417 8.69 -16.99 26.84
C LEU A 417 10.02 -17.70 26.56
N THR A 418 10.84 -17.84 27.59
CA THR A 418 12.08 -18.64 27.60
C THR A 418 11.91 -19.81 28.57
N LEU A 419 12.86 -20.74 28.54
CA LEU A 419 12.84 -21.93 29.39
C LEU A 419 13.71 -21.76 30.63
N PRO A 420 13.41 -22.47 31.73
CA PRO A 420 14.24 -22.47 32.93
C PRO A 420 15.70 -22.84 32.65
N ASP A 421 16.59 -22.24 33.43
CA ASP A 421 18.04 -22.42 33.32
C ASP A 421 18.54 -23.81 33.71
N ASP A 422 17.71 -24.58 34.42
CA ASP A 422 17.95 -25.93 34.94
C ASP A 422 17.14 -27.00 34.21
N ARG A 423 16.53 -26.66 33.05
CA ARG A 423 15.70 -27.59 32.30
C ARG A 423 16.40 -28.92 32.01
N VAL A 424 15.67 -30.01 32.25
CA VAL A 424 16.03 -31.40 31.90
C VAL A 424 14.96 -32.10 31.05
N ARG A 425 13.75 -31.54 31.01
CA ARG A 425 12.62 -32.06 30.22
C ARG A 425 12.74 -31.66 28.74
N PRO A 426 12.08 -32.39 27.82
CA PRO A 426 12.05 -32.04 26.40
C PRO A 426 11.58 -30.61 26.16
N ILE A 427 12.24 -29.91 25.21
CA ILE A 427 11.95 -28.52 24.89
C ILE A 427 10.49 -28.35 24.43
N ALA A 428 9.99 -29.27 23.62
CA ALA A 428 8.63 -29.25 23.08
C ALA A 428 7.56 -29.29 24.20
N GLU A 429 7.73 -30.14 25.22
CA GLU A 429 6.81 -30.19 26.36
C GLU A 429 6.81 -28.90 27.17
N LEU A 430 8.00 -28.33 27.42
CA LEU A 430 8.14 -27.09 28.17
C LEU A 430 7.55 -25.89 27.42
N LYS A 431 7.62 -25.89 26.08
CA LYS A 431 6.96 -24.89 25.23
C LYS A 431 5.44 -24.95 25.38
N VAL A 432 4.84 -26.14 25.40
CA VAL A 432 3.39 -26.31 25.65
C VAL A 432 3.02 -25.83 27.05
N GLU A 433 3.81 -26.19 28.05
CA GLU A 433 3.60 -25.75 29.43
C GLU A 433 3.63 -24.23 29.56
N ASN A 434 4.60 -23.57 28.91
CA ASN A 434 4.69 -22.12 28.84
C ASN A 434 3.42 -21.48 28.27
N LEU A 435 2.84 -22.02 27.20
CA LEU A 435 1.61 -21.50 26.61
C LEU A 435 0.40 -21.74 27.52
N ARG A 436 0.27 -22.93 28.11
CA ARG A 436 -0.83 -23.25 29.04
C ARG A 436 -0.83 -22.36 30.29
N ARG A 437 0.35 -21.94 30.75
CA ARG A 437 0.50 -20.99 31.87
C ARG A 437 -0.03 -19.59 31.55
N LEU A 438 -0.12 -19.20 30.27
CA LEU A 438 -0.72 -17.93 29.88
C LEU A 438 -2.25 -17.95 29.97
N GLY A 439 -2.87 -19.13 30.03
CA GLY A 439 -4.31 -19.29 30.22
C GLY A 439 -5.13 -18.84 29.00
N ASP A 440 -5.70 -17.64 29.08
CA ASP A 440 -6.79 -17.08 28.25
C ASP A 440 -6.42 -16.77 26.78
N LEU A 441 -5.68 -17.67 26.11
CA LEU A 441 -5.29 -17.55 24.72
C LEU A 441 -5.96 -18.60 23.84
N ASP A 442 -6.51 -18.15 22.72
CA ASP A 442 -6.90 -19.00 21.60
C ASP A 442 -5.69 -19.09 20.66
N VAL A 443 -4.93 -20.19 20.72
CA VAL A 443 -3.75 -20.36 19.86
C VAL A 443 -4.23 -20.64 18.44
N VAL A 444 -4.19 -19.62 17.59
CA VAL A 444 -4.67 -19.66 16.20
C VAL A 444 -3.60 -20.25 15.28
N ALA A 445 -2.34 -19.90 15.50
CA ALA A 445 -1.24 -20.39 14.67
C ALA A 445 0.06 -20.53 15.46
N VAL A 446 0.91 -21.45 15.02
CA VAL A 446 2.23 -21.75 15.59
C VAL A 446 3.25 -21.85 14.46
N PHE A 447 4.35 -21.10 14.58
CA PHE A 447 5.48 -21.14 13.65
C PHE A 447 6.72 -21.71 14.36
N ASP A 448 7.26 -22.81 13.86
CA ASP A 448 8.45 -23.47 14.46
C ASP A 448 9.28 -24.18 13.38
N ASP A 449 10.60 -24.11 13.49
CA ASP A 449 11.54 -24.75 12.56
C ASP A 449 11.65 -26.26 12.80
N LEU A 450 11.50 -26.72 14.05
CA LEU A 450 11.72 -28.11 14.44
C LEU A 450 10.45 -28.96 14.37
N THR A 451 10.54 -30.07 13.63
CA THR A 451 9.43 -31.02 13.46
C THR A 451 8.91 -31.58 14.79
N GLU A 452 9.79 -31.90 15.74
CA GLU A 452 9.42 -32.39 17.08
C GLU A 452 8.54 -31.39 17.84
N ASN A 453 8.91 -30.11 17.84
CA ASN A 453 8.12 -29.06 18.49
C ASN A 453 6.74 -28.94 17.84
N ARG A 454 6.69 -28.94 16.50
CA ARG A 454 5.44 -28.82 15.74
C ARG A 454 4.46 -29.95 16.04
N GLN A 455 4.94 -31.20 16.10
CA GLN A 455 4.11 -32.36 16.40
C GLN A 455 3.46 -32.23 17.79
N VAL A 456 4.26 -31.93 18.82
CA VAL A 456 3.77 -31.78 20.19
C VAL A 456 2.82 -30.59 20.35
N LEU A 457 3.07 -29.48 19.64
CA LEU A 457 2.19 -28.30 19.63
C LEU A 457 0.88 -28.59 18.89
N ARG A 458 0.91 -29.33 17.79
CA ARG A 458 -0.30 -29.76 17.05
C ARG A 458 -1.20 -30.62 17.93
N ASP A 459 -0.63 -31.58 18.65
CA ASP A 459 -1.39 -32.47 19.54
C ASP A 459 -1.99 -31.70 20.73
N SER A 460 -1.28 -30.66 21.21
CA SER A 460 -1.71 -29.85 22.35
C SER A 460 -2.72 -28.75 21.98
N PHE A 461 -2.71 -28.27 20.74
CA PHE A 461 -3.55 -27.20 20.21
C PHE A 461 -4.12 -27.61 18.83
N PRO A 462 -5.09 -28.54 18.79
CA PRO A 462 -5.54 -29.17 17.54
C PRO A 462 -6.25 -28.22 16.55
N ASN A 463 -6.73 -27.07 17.04
CA ASN A 463 -7.36 -26.04 16.20
C ASN A 463 -6.33 -25.04 15.63
N ALA A 464 -5.07 -25.10 16.08
CA ALA A 464 -4.03 -24.17 15.64
C ALA A 464 -3.48 -24.58 14.27
N MET A 465 -3.24 -23.59 13.42
CA MET A 465 -2.46 -23.76 12.21
C MET A 465 -0.97 -23.91 12.57
N VAL A 466 -0.44 -25.14 12.50
CA VAL A 466 0.97 -25.40 12.77
C VAL A 466 1.78 -25.33 11.47
N VAL A 467 2.70 -24.37 11.41
CA VAL A 467 3.46 -23.97 10.21
C VAL A 467 4.95 -24.25 10.40
N ALA A 468 5.57 -24.90 9.42
CA ALA A 468 7.01 -25.09 9.36
C ALA A 468 7.70 -23.81 8.85
N VAL A 469 8.85 -23.47 9.44
CA VAL A 469 9.68 -22.35 8.98
C VAL A 469 11.06 -22.85 8.56
N GLU A 470 11.48 -22.51 7.34
CA GLU A 470 12.82 -22.79 6.82
C GLU A 470 13.55 -21.50 6.46
N ALA A 471 14.40 -21.03 7.37
CA ALA A 471 15.18 -19.81 7.14
C ALA A 471 16.04 -19.91 5.85
N PRO A 472 15.94 -18.93 4.92
CA PRO A 472 16.68 -18.95 3.67
C PRO A 472 18.18 -19.10 3.88
N GLY A 473 18.80 -20.02 3.14
CA GLY A 473 20.23 -20.29 3.21
C GLY A 473 20.66 -21.19 4.36
N PHE A 474 19.72 -21.80 5.09
CA PHE A 474 19.99 -22.83 6.10
C PHE A 474 19.44 -24.19 5.66
N VAL A 475 20.05 -25.26 6.18
CA VAL A 475 19.52 -26.61 6.03
C VAL A 475 18.51 -26.90 7.15
N SER A 476 17.42 -27.58 6.80
CA SER A 476 16.38 -28.09 7.71
C SER A 476 16.40 -29.62 7.75
N ASP A 477 15.49 -30.20 8.53
CA ASP A 477 15.26 -31.65 8.59
C ASP A 477 14.43 -32.20 7.41
N ARG A 478 13.99 -31.31 6.49
CA ARG A 478 13.25 -31.66 5.27
C ARG A 478 14.20 -32.03 4.14
N VAL A 479 13.82 -33.04 3.37
CA VAL A 479 14.47 -33.33 2.08
C VAL A 479 14.04 -32.27 1.05
N PRO A 480 14.97 -31.56 0.39
CA PRO A 480 14.64 -30.59 -0.66
C PRO A 480 13.72 -31.20 -1.72
N GLY A 481 12.62 -30.52 -2.02
CA GLY A 481 11.60 -31.00 -2.96
C GLY A 481 10.51 -31.89 -2.35
N CYS A 482 10.68 -32.34 -1.10
CA CYS A 482 9.64 -33.08 -0.35
C CYS A 482 8.89 -32.13 0.61
N PRO A 483 7.65 -32.43 1.00
CA PRO A 483 6.97 -31.70 2.09
C PRO A 483 7.70 -31.93 3.43
N PRO A 484 7.48 -31.07 4.45
CA PRO A 484 7.96 -31.31 5.81
C PRO A 484 7.52 -32.69 6.33
N PRO A 485 8.33 -33.39 7.15
CA PRO A 485 8.05 -34.77 7.58
C PRO A 485 6.71 -34.94 8.29
N ASP A 486 6.23 -33.88 8.95
CA ASP A 486 4.96 -33.84 9.68
C ASP A 486 3.78 -33.30 8.85
N GLY A 487 3.97 -33.08 7.54
CA GLY A 487 2.97 -32.57 6.61
C GLY A 487 2.57 -31.11 6.83
N ALA A 488 3.29 -30.37 7.67
CA ALA A 488 2.98 -28.96 7.91
C ALA A 488 3.14 -28.11 6.64
N PRO A 489 2.29 -27.09 6.43
CA PRO A 489 2.56 -26.08 5.42
C PRO A 489 3.84 -25.31 5.78
N LEU A 490 4.54 -24.82 4.76
CA LEU A 490 5.90 -24.29 4.88
C LEU A 490 5.97 -22.81 4.49
N ILE A 491 6.72 -22.03 5.26
CA ILE A 491 7.18 -20.69 4.87
C ILE A 491 8.70 -20.59 4.99
N ALA A 492 9.31 -19.69 4.22
CA ALA A 492 10.71 -19.35 4.37
C ALA A 492 10.90 -18.03 5.14
N THR A 493 9.98 -17.07 4.95
CA THR A 493 9.99 -15.77 5.63
C THR A 493 8.59 -15.39 6.08
N PHE A 494 8.46 -14.33 6.87
CA PHE A 494 7.18 -13.74 7.24
C PHE A 494 6.72 -12.66 6.25
N GLU A 495 7.37 -12.58 5.09
CA GLU A 495 6.99 -11.63 4.05
C GLU A 495 5.72 -12.10 3.34
N ARG A 496 4.84 -11.14 3.10
CA ARG A 496 3.65 -11.28 2.29
C ARG A 496 3.83 -10.46 1.02
N LEU A 497 3.21 -10.88 -0.07
CA LEU A 497 3.14 -10.05 -1.25
C LEU A 497 2.41 -8.75 -0.87
N PRO A 498 2.94 -7.57 -1.24
CA PRO A 498 2.20 -6.33 -1.09
C PRO A 498 0.86 -6.48 -1.81
N ARG A 499 -0.16 -5.75 -1.36
CA ARG A 499 -1.49 -5.81 -1.97
C ARG A 499 -1.33 -5.45 -3.45
N GLN A 500 -1.43 -6.45 -4.32
CA GLN A 500 -1.26 -6.23 -5.75
C GLN A 500 -2.47 -5.45 -6.26
N ALA A 501 -2.22 -4.33 -6.92
CA ALA A 501 -3.07 -4.00 -8.04
C ALA A 501 -2.79 -5.02 -9.14
N GLY A 502 -3.85 -5.66 -9.64
CA GLY A 502 -3.70 -6.71 -10.63
C GLY A 502 -3.02 -6.20 -11.91
N GLY A 503 -1.83 -6.71 -12.21
CA GLY A 503 -1.28 -6.77 -13.56
C GLY A 503 -0.90 -5.44 -14.21
N SER A 504 -1.10 -5.37 -15.53
CA SER A 504 -0.75 -4.22 -16.39
C SER A 504 -1.73 -3.04 -16.26
N THR A 505 -2.88 -3.25 -15.61
CA THR A 505 -4.01 -2.31 -15.56
C THR A 505 -4.07 -1.55 -14.23
N PRO A 506 -4.17 -0.21 -14.25
CA PRO A 506 -4.35 0.60 -13.04
C PRO A 506 -5.58 0.17 -12.21
N ALA A 507 -5.39 0.00 -10.90
CA ALA A 507 -6.47 -0.38 -9.99
C ALA A 507 -6.57 0.52 -8.75
N LEU A 508 -7.77 0.62 -8.20
CA LEU A 508 -8.02 1.25 -6.90
C LEU A 508 -7.70 0.26 -5.76
N SER A 509 -7.25 0.76 -4.62
CA SER A 509 -6.80 -0.02 -3.47
C SER A 509 -7.94 -0.74 -2.75
N HIS A 510 -9.11 -0.08 -2.73
CA HIS A 510 -10.27 -0.47 -1.94
C HIS A 510 -10.00 -0.66 -0.44
N THR A 511 -8.96 -0.03 0.11
CA THR A 511 -8.62 -0.09 1.54
C THR A 511 -9.40 0.95 2.35
N HIS A 512 -9.55 0.70 3.66
CA HIS A 512 -10.21 1.62 4.57
C HIS A 512 -9.21 2.52 5.29
N SER A 513 -7.99 2.04 5.46
CA SER A 513 -6.88 2.75 6.08
C SER A 513 -5.62 2.70 5.23
N ILE A 514 -4.84 3.77 5.29
CA ILE A 514 -3.52 3.81 4.66
C ILE A 514 -2.52 2.88 5.35
N ALA A 515 -2.76 2.51 6.62
CA ALA A 515 -1.93 1.54 7.33
C ALA A 515 -2.01 0.11 6.73
N GLU A 516 -3.08 -0.18 5.98
CA GLU A 516 -3.22 -1.41 5.19
C GLU A 516 -2.33 -1.39 3.94
N LEU A 517 -1.92 -0.20 3.49
CA LEU A 517 -0.96 -0.05 2.42
C LEU A 517 0.44 -0.18 3.01
N GLN A 518 1.26 -1.09 2.48
CA GLN A 518 2.67 -1.17 2.84
C GLN A 518 3.39 0.04 2.21
N VAL A 519 3.24 1.24 2.79
CA VAL A 519 3.65 2.53 2.20
C VAL A 519 5.11 2.53 1.77
N GLY A 520 5.98 1.82 2.49
CA GLY A 520 7.40 1.68 2.13
C GLY A 520 7.65 1.03 0.77
N GLU A 521 6.73 0.19 0.30
CA GLU A 521 6.83 -0.56 -0.96
C GLU A 521 6.20 0.18 -2.15
N LEU A 522 5.52 1.32 -1.92
CA LEU A 522 4.83 2.08 -2.97
C LEU A 522 5.75 3.10 -3.65
N SER A 523 5.64 3.23 -4.96
CA SER A 523 6.28 4.29 -5.73
C SER A 523 5.60 5.65 -5.51
N VAL A 524 6.39 6.73 -5.61
CA VAL A 524 5.89 8.10 -5.55
C VAL A 524 5.50 8.66 -6.92
N GLY A 525 5.74 7.90 -8.00
CA GLY A 525 5.29 8.21 -9.36
C GLY A 525 5.59 9.63 -9.84
N LEU A 526 6.80 10.16 -9.57
CA LEU A 526 7.15 11.54 -9.96
C LEU A 526 6.99 11.80 -11.46
N PRO A 527 7.43 10.90 -12.37
CA PRO A 527 7.20 11.08 -13.80
C PRO A 527 5.71 11.13 -14.18
N ALA A 528 4.83 10.41 -13.47
CA ALA A 528 3.39 10.42 -13.74
C ALA A 528 2.74 11.80 -13.55
N ARG A 529 3.30 12.68 -12.70
CA ARG A 529 2.87 14.09 -12.60
C ARG A 529 3.09 14.86 -13.91
N GLY A 530 4.05 14.42 -14.72
CA GLY A 530 4.35 14.91 -16.06
C GLY A 530 3.24 14.63 -17.09
N HIS A 531 2.44 13.59 -16.86
CA HIS A 531 1.38 13.13 -17.76
C HIS A 531 0.01 13.79 -17.49
N ALA A 532 0.02 14.96 -16.86
CA ALA A 532 -1.18 15.69 -16.49
C ALA A 532 -2.13 15.97 -17.67
N VAL A 533 -3.42 15.79 -17.42
CA VAL A 533 -4.52 16.18 -18.33
C VAL A 533 -5.09 17.52 -17.88
N ASN A 534 -5.36 18.41 -18.82
CA ASN A 534 -6.03 19.69 -18.55
C ASN A 534 -7.39 19.71 -19.26
N LEU A 535 -8.48 19.66 -18.48
CA LEU A 535 -9.82 19.75 -19.04
C LEU A 535 -10.12 21.20 -19.47
N SER A 536 -10.90 21.35 -20.53
CA SER A 536 -11.58 22.61 -20.81
C SER A 536 -12.74 22.85 -19.84
N VAL A 537 -13.24 24.08 -19.79
CA VAL A 537 -14.46 24.42 -19.05
C VAL A 537 -15.64 23.59 -19.56
N ALA A 538 -15.78 23.44 -20.89
CA ALA A 538 -16.87 22.68 -21.50
C ALA A 538 -16.83 21.19 -21.11
N GLN A 539 -15.64 20.56 -21.15
CA GLN A 539 -15.48 19.17 -20.71
C GLN A 539 -15.80 19.01 -19.21
N THR A 540 -15.35 19.95 -18.38
CA THR A 540 -15.66 19.93 -16.95
C THR A 540 -17.18 19.99 -16.70
N LEU A 541 -17.87 20.94 -17.35
CA LEU A 541 -19.31 21.11 -17.18
C LEU A 541 -20.07 19.89 -17.71
N SER A 542 -19.64 19.31 -18.84
CA SER A 542 -20.24 18.08 -19.38
C SER A 542 -20.19 16.91 -18.41
N ILE A 543 -19.09 16.73 -17.67
CA ILE A 543 -19.01 15.70 -16.61
C ILE A 543 -20.04 15.98 -15.52
N VAL A 544 -20.14 17.23 -15.04
CA VAL A 544 -21.08 17.61 -13.98
C VAL A 544 -22.52 17.41 -14.43
N ASP A 545 -22.88 17.90 -15.62
CA ASP A 545 -24.22 17.82 -16.18
C ASP A 545 -24.66 16.36 -16.34
N ARG A 546 -23.75 15.48 -16.79
CA ARG A 546 -24.03 14.05 -16.89
C ARG A 546 -24.29 13.41 -15.52
N LEU A 547 -23.42 13.66 -14.55
CA LEU A 547 -23.58 13.12 -13.19
C LEU A 547 -24.92 13.55 -12.59
N VAL A 548 -25.33 14.80 -12.80
CA VAL A 548 -26.62 15.34 -12.35
C VAL A 548 -27.79 14.69 -13.10
N ALA A 549 -27.74 14.62 -14.43
CA ALA A 549 -28.80 14.03 -15.24
C ALA A 549 -29.01 12.55 -14.92
N GLU A 550 -27.91 11.80 -14.72
CA GLU A 550 -27.98 10.40 -14.34
C GLU A 550 -28.57 10.23 -12.94
N ALA A 551 -28.18 11.06 -11.97
CA ALA A 551 -28.76 11.07 -10.63
C ALA A 551 -30.27 11.34 -10.67
N ASP A 552 -30.74 12.32 -11.43
CA ASP A 552 -32.17 12.63 -11.54
C ASP A 552 -32.96 11.48 -12.20
N SER A 553 -32.40 10.85 -13.25
CA SER A 553 -32.98 9.66 -13.88
C SER A 553 -33.02 8.45 -12.92
N ASN A 554 -31.94 8.24 -12.16
CA ASN A 554 -31.85 7.17 -11.15
C ASN A 554 -32.85 7.37 -10.02
N ALA A 555 -33.07 8.61 -9.61
CA ALA A 555 -34.03 8.96 -8.58
C ALA A 555 -35.47 8.58 -9.00
N GLN A 556 -35.88 8.94 -10.21
CA GLN A 556 -37.19 8.59 -10.76
C GLN A 556 -37.39 7.07 -10.82
N ARG A 557 -36.39 6.33 -11.33
CA ARG A 557 -36.44 4.86 -11.39
C ARG A 557 -36.55 4.24 -10.00
N THR A 558 -35.82 4.76 -9.03
CA THR A 558 -35.81 4.24 -7.65
C THR A 558 -37.15 4.50 -6.96
N ALA A 559 -37.72 5.69 -7.13
CA ALA A 559 -39.04 6.02 -6.60
C ALA A 559 -40.16 5.17 -7.21
N ALA A 560 -40.17 5.02 -8.54
CA ALA A 560 -41.18 4.23 -9.25
C ALA A 560 -41.18 2.74 -8.83
N ALA A 561 -40.00 2.18 -8.52
CA ALA A 561 -39.88 0.79 -8.10
C ALA A 561 -40.21 0.55 -6.61
N ALA A 562 -40.21 1.58 -5.75
CA ALA A 562 -40.35 1.41 -4.31
C ALA A 562 -41.69 0.76 -3.88
N PRO A 563 -42.87 1.18 -4.40
CA PRO A 563 -44.14 0.52 -4.06
C PRO A 563 -44.19 -0.96 -4.45
N GLY A 564 -43.55 -1.33 -5.56
CA GLY A 564 -43.48 -2.71 -6.02
C GLY A 564 -42.73 -3.62 -5.04
N HIS A 565 -41.59 -3.16 -4.51
CA HIS A 565 -40.80 -3.91 -3.52
C HIS A 565 -41.50 -4.07 -2.17
N LEU A 566 -42.38 -3.13 -1.82
CA LEU A 566 -43.10 -3.15 -0.53
C LEU A 566 -44.55 -3.60 -0.66
N ARG A 567 -44.97 -4.20 -1.79
CA ARG A 567 -46.38 -4.52 -2.07
C ARG A 567 -47.10 -5.21 -0.90
N ALA A 568 -46.48 -6.25 -0.32
CA ALA A 568 -47.05 -6.98 0.81
C ALA A 568 -47.15 -6.10 2.08
N ALA A 569 -46.05 -5.44 2.48
CA ALA A 569 -46.02 -4.57 3.66
C ALA A 569 -46.96 -3.36 3.54
N LEU A 570 -47.12 -2.81 2.33
CA LEU A 570 -48.05 -1.72 2.07
C LEU A 570 -49.50 -2.22 2.09
N SER A 571 -49.80 -3.45 1.67
CA SER A 571 -51.19 -3.95 1.69
C SER A 571 -51.81 -4.01 3.09
N THR A 572 -51.00 -4.11 4.13
CA THR A 572 -51.43 -4.17 5.53
C THR A 572 -51.52 -2.81 6.23
N VAL A 573 -51.15 -1.71 5.54
CA VAL A 573 -51.11 -0.36 6.13
C VAL A 573 -52.13 0.54 5.43
N ALA A 574 -53.18 0.90 6.18
CA ALA A 574 -54.28 1.73 5.69
C ALA A 574 -53.96 3.24 5.70
N ASP A 575 -53.20 3.74 6.69
CA ASP A 575 -52.88 5.17 6.81
C ASP A 575 -51.91 5.61 5.69
N PRO A 576 -52.29 6.56 4.81
CA PRO A 576 -51.41 7.11 3.78
C PRO A 576 -50.08 7.67 4.29
N LEU A 577 -50.06 8.27 5.49
CA LEU A 577 -48.84 8.83 6.08
C LEU A 577 -47.88 7.72 6.51
N GLU A 578 -48.40 6.64 7.08
CA GLU A 578 -47.61 5.47 7.44
C GLU A 578 -47.05 4.75 6.20
N ARG A 579 -47.86 4.64 5.13
CA ARG A 579 -47.40 4.11 3.84
C ARG A 579 -46.23 4.93 3.29
N THR A 580 -46.33 6.25 3.38
CA THR A 580 -45.27 7.18 2.96
C THR A 580 -44.02 6.98 3.82
N ALA A 581 -44.15 6.90 5.15
CA ALA A 581 -43.02 6.65 6.04
C ALA A 581 -42.28 5.34 5.71
N LEU A 582 -43.01 4.26 5.40
CA LEU A 582 -42.42 2.99 4.98
C LEU A 582 -41.69 3.07 3.63
N LEU A 583 -42.26 3.78 2.66
CA LEU A 583 -41.60 4.02 1.36
C LEU A 583 -40.30 4.81 1.54
N LEU A 584 -40.33 5.86 2.36
CA LEU A 584 -39.14 6.68 2.62
C LEU A 584 -38.08 5.91 3.41
N HIS A 585 -38.48 5.10 4.40
CA HIS A 585 -37.56 4.17 5.07
C HIS A 585 -36.88 3.24 4.05
N HIS A 586 -37.65 2.63 3.15
CA HIS A 586 -37.08 1.78 2.10
C HIS A 586 -36.05 2.52 1.24
N VAL A 587 -36.35 3.78 0.86
CA VAL A 587 -35.41 4.65 0.12
C VAL A 587 -34.13 4.88 0.92
N PHE A 588 -34.20 5.32 2.17
CA PHE A 588 -33.01 5.53 3.02
C PHE A 588 -32.17 4.26 3.20
N MET A 589 -32.78 3.08 3.10
CA MET A 589 -32.11 1.77 3.25
C MET A 589 -31.71 1.11 1.91
N ARG A 590 -31.86 1.79 0.76
CA ARG A 590 -31.36 1.31 -0.53
C ARG A 590 -29.84 1.30 -0.52
N LYS A 591 -29.23 0.23 -1.09
CA LYS A 591 -27.77 0.04 -1.14
C LYS A 591 -26.99 1.22 -1.75
N GLN A 592 -27.60 1.96 -2.69
CA GLN A 592 -26.99 3.17 -3.23
C GLN A 592 -26.86 4.32 -2.21
N PHE A 593 -27.75 4.42 -1.22
CA PHE A 593 -27.69 5.46 -0.19
C PHE A 593 -27.18 4.94 1.15
N HIS A 594 -27.27 3.64 1.39
CA HIS A 594 -27.08 3.02 2.70
C HIS A 594 -25.80 2.18 2.79
N ARG A 595 -25.14 2.23 3.94
CA ARG A 595 -24.10 1.29 4.36
C ARG A 595 -24.29 0.87 5.81
N GLY A 596 -23.78 -0.32 6.16
CA GLY A 596 -23.89 -0.89 7.50
C GLY A 596 -25.11 -1.80 7.67
N SER A 597 -25.44 -2.11 8.93
CA SER A 597 -26.57 -2.99 9.25
C SER A 597 -27.90 -2.26 9.14
N ARG A 598 -28.92 -2.94 8.60
CA ARG A 598 -30.28 -2.42 8.57
C ARG A 598 -30.92 -2.29 9.96
N GLY A 599 -30.41 -3.03 10.95
CA GLY A 599 -30.89 -2.98 12.33
C GLY A 599 -30.62 -1.64 13.02
N THR A 600 -29.75 -0.79 12.47
CA THR A 600 -29.46 0.53 13.06
C THR A 600 -30.57 1.55 12.80
N TYR A 601 -31.47 1.31 11.84
CA TYR A 601 -32.58 2.21 11.54
C TYR A 601 -33.82 1.43 11.11
N THR A 602 -34.67 1.10 12.07
CA THR A 602 -35.86 0.26 11.84
C THR A 602 -37.04 1.08 11.29
N PRO A 603 -38.06 0.43 10.70
CA PRO A 603 -39.29 1.12 10.28
C PRO A 603 -39.96 1.92 11.40
N GLU A 604 -39.92 1.44 12.65
CA GLU A 604 -40.49 2.10 13.82
C GLU A 604 -39.73 3.39 14.15
N MET A 605 -38.39 3.35 14.07
CA MET A 605 -37.55 4.54 14.23
C MET A 605 -37.84 5.55 13.12
N ALA A 606 -37.92 5.10 11.88
CA ALA A 606 -38.28 5.95 10.75
C ALA A 606 -39.65 6.60 10.93
N ARG A 607 -40.65 5.84 11.37
CA ARG A 607 -41.98 6.39 11.69
C ARG A 607 -41.88 7.50 12.73
N LYS A 608 -41.15 7.30 13.83
CA LYS A 608 -40.96 8.31 14.88
C LYS A 608 -40.33 9.60 14.35
N ASP A 609 -39.33 9.47 13.48
CA ASP A 609 -38.59 10.62 12.95
C ASP A 609 -39.33 11.37 11.84
N LEU A 610 -40.08 10.65 11.00
CA LEU A 610 -40.73 11.19 9.81
C LEU A 610 -42.12 11.77 10.08
N MET A 611 -42.89 11.16 10.98
CA MET A 611 -44.30 11.49 11.19
C MET A 611 -44.58 12.97 11.54
N PRO A 612 -43.74 13.66 12.34
CA PRO A 612 -43.93 15.09 12.59
C PRO A 612 -43.97 15.92 11.30
N PHE A 613 -43.11 15.62 10.32
CA PHE A 613 -43.06 16.35 9.05
C PHE A 613 -44.20 15.98 8.11
N LEU A 614 -44.51 14.67 8.04
CA LEU A 614 -45.57 14.14 7.17
C LEU A 614 -46.95 14.72 7.55
N ARG A 615 -47.24 14.87 8.85
CA ARG A 615 -48.51 15.43 9.34
C ARG A 615 -48.73 16.88 8.95
N TYR A 616 -47.64 17.66 8.83
CA TYR A 616 -47.71 19.08 8.52
C TYR A 616 -47.31 19.41 7.07
N ASN A 617 -47.12 18.38 6.21
CA ASN A 617 -46.67 18.53 4.83
C ASN A 617 -45.40 19.40 4.69
N GLN A 618 -44.45 19.21 5.60
CA GLN A 618 -43.18 19.96 5.65
C GLN A 618 -42.02 19.14 5.09
N PRO A 619 -40.96 19.78 4.56
CA PRO A 619 -39.74 19.07 4.20
C PRO A 619 -39.17 18.30 5.39
N ILE A 620 -38.76 17.06 5.16
CA ILE A 620 -38.16 16.21 6.19
C ILE A 620 -36.76 16.73 6.50
N GLN A 621 -36.50 16.98 7.78
CA GLN A 621 -35.18 17.42 8.24
C GLN A 621 -34.20 16.26 8.23
N VAL A 622 -33.09 16.42 7.52
CA VAL A 622 -32.00 15.44 7.44
C VAL A 622 -30.71 16.11 7.90
N VAL A 623 -29.99 15.44 8.79
CA VAL A 623 -28.71 15.95 9.30
C VAL A 623 -27.59 15.00 8.90
N VAL A 624 -26.51 15.55 8.34
CA VAL A 624 -25.33 14.80 7.89
C VAL A 624 -24.08 15.43 8.53
N PRO A 625 -23.40 14.78 9.49
CA PRO A 625 -22.08 15.21 9.91
C PRO A 625 -21.05 14.85 8.83
N GLY A 626 -20.15 15.77 8.51
CA GLY A 626 -19.04 15.52 7.58
C GLY A 626 -18.56 16.78 6.87
N PHE A 627 -17.70 16.57 5.86
CA PHE A 627 -17.02 17.65 5.14
C PHE A 627 -16.20 18.61 6.04
N PRO A 628 -15.34 18.10 6.96
CA PRO A 628 -14.50 18.95 7.81
C PRO A 628 -13.57 19.82 6.96
N VAL A 629 -12.64 19.16 6.27
CA VAL A 629 -11.67 19.64 5.29
C VAL A 629 -11.03 18.42 4.62
N LYS A 630 -10.32 18.62 3.50
CA LYS A 630 -9.50 17.58 2.85
C LYS A 630 -8.30 17.19 3.73
N GLN A 631 -8.08 15.90 3.96
CA GLN A 631 -6.98 15.38 4.79
C GLN A 631 -5.69 15.19 3.98
N SER A 632 -5.10 16.28 3.47
CA SER A 632 -3.86 16.25 2.67
C SER A 632 -2.59 16.56 3.46
N GLN A 633 -2.69 16.73 4.78
CA GLN A 633 -1.59 17.20 5.63
C GLN A 633 -0.37 16.25 5.63
N SER A 634 -0.60 14.93 5.61
CA SER A 634 0.48 13.95 5.52
C SER A 634 1.13 13.84 4.13
N GLY A 635 0.49 14.37 3.08
CA GLY A 635 0.96 14.25 1.69
C GLY A 635 0.68 12.89 1.02
N LEU A 636 0.34 11.85 1.79
CA LEU A 636 0.08 10.51 1.26
C LEU A 636 -1.39 10.26 0.92
N LYS A 637 -2.30 10.88 1.69
CA LYS A 637 -3.74 10.59 1.59
C LYS A 637 -4.41 11.32 0.43
N ALA A 638 -4.21 12.63 0.34
CA ALA A 638 -4.85 13.47 -0.68
C ALA A 638 -3.84 14.44 -1.29
N THR A 639 -4.03 14.73 -2.57
CA THR A 639 -3.16 15.58 -3.41
C THR A 639 -3.28 17.08 -3.15
N GLY A 640 -4.32 17.54 -2.44
CA GLY A 640 -4.47 18.96 -2.11
C GLY A 640 -5.52 19.25 -1.04
N VAL A 641 -5.74 20.52 -0.72
CA VAL A 641 -6.55 20.97 0.44
C VAL A 641 -8.02 21.25 0.09
N LEU A 642 -8.36 21.38 -1.19
CA LEU A 642 -9.69 21.76 -1.64
C LEU A 642 -10.57 20.53 -1.95
N PRO A 643 -11.91 20.66 -1.90
CA PRO A 643 -12.82 19.63 -2.38
C PRO A 643 -12.59 19.35 -3.87
N ASP A 644 -12.48 18.08 -4.23
CA ASP A 644 -12.28 17.62 -5.60
C ASP A 644 -13.57 16.97 -6.15
N LEU A 645 -13.50 16.21 -7.24
CA LEU A 645 -14.69 15.59 -7.83
C LEU A 645 -15.38 14.61 -6.86
N ALA A 646 -14.68 14.04 -5.88
CA ALA A 646 -15.27 13.11 -4.93
C ALA A 646 -16.30 13.82 -4.04
N GLU A 647 -15.96 15.00 -3.51
CA GLU A 647 -16.91 15.80 -2.76
C GLU A 647 -18.11 16.24 -3.61
N LEU A 648 -17.89 16.65 -4.86
CA LEU A 648 -18.98 16.98 -5.79
C LEU A 648 -19.90 15.76 -6.02
N GLY A 649 -19.32 14.57 -6.20
CA GLY A 649 -20.05 13.32 -6.37
C GLY A 649 -20.96 13.01 -5.17
N VAL A 650 -20.57 13.36 -3.95
CA VAL A 650 -21.45 13.23 -2.77
C VAL A 650 -22.62 14.19 -2.83
N LEU A 651 -22.42 15.43 -3.30
CA LEU A 651 -23.52 16.37 -3.48
C LEU A 651 -24.50 15.90 -4.56
N VAL A 652 -24.00 15.27 -5.62
CA VAL A 652 -24.84 14.59 -6.62
C VAL A 652 -25.62 13.42 -5.99
N ARG A 653 -25.00 12.59 -5.14
CA ARG A 653 -25.70 11.50 -4.43
C ARG A 653 -26.76 12.01 -3.44
N LEU A 654 -26.53 13.15 -2.79
CA LEU A 654 -27.53 13.81 -1.93
C LEU A 654 -28.68 14.41 -2.76
N ARG A 655 -28.40 14.94 -3.96
CA ARG A 655 -29.44 15.33 -4.93
C ARG A 655 -30.27 14.13 -5.36
N GLU A 656 -29.64 13.01 -5.71
CA GLU A 656 -30.33 11.78 -6.08
C GLU A 656 -31.30 11.33 -4.97
N LEU A 657 -30.85 11.36 -3.71
CA LEU A 657 -31.70 11.07 -2.55
C LEU A 657 -32.87 12.05 -2.45
N GLN A 658 -32.61 13.35 -2.56
CA GLN A 658 -33.62 14.40 -2.53
C GLN A 658 -34.69 14.21 -3.61
N GLN A 659 -34.29 13.98 -4.85
CA GLN A 659 -35.23 13.79 -5.96
C GLN A 659 -36.02 12.50 -5.79
N THR A 660 -35.40 11.43 -5.29
CA THR A 660 -36.11 10.17 -5.00
C THR A 660 -37.22 10.39 -3.98
N VAL A 661 -36.92 11.13 -2.91
CA VAL A 661 -37.90 11.48 -1.88
C VAL A 661 -38.97 12.40 -2.44
N LYS A 662 -38.62 13.44 -3.21
CA LYS A 662 -39.61 14.36 -3.84
C LYS A 662 -40.63 13.63 -4.72
N CYS A 663 -40.22 12.59 -5.43
CA CYS A 663 -41.13 11.76 -6.23
C CYS A 663 -42.17 11.00 -5.37
N LEU A 664 -41.85 10.70 -4.11
CA LEU A 664 -42.73 9.96 -3.19
C LEU A 664 -43.45 10.88 -2.19
N TYR A 665 -42.87 12.04 -1.91
CA TYR A 665 -43.33 13.03 -0.93
C TYR A 665 -42.91 14.43 -1.40
N ALA A 666 -43.86 15.18 -1.96
CA ALA A 666 -43.60 16.42 -2.70
C ALA A 666 -42.75 17.49 -1.96
N PRO A 667 -42.92 17.73 -0.64
CA PRO A 667 -42.05 18.67 0.08
C PRO A 667 -40.57 18.28 0.10
N GLY A 668 -40.24 17.00 -0.08
CA GLY A 668 -38.87 16.52 -0.13
C GLY A 668 -38.14 16.60 1.22
N LEU A 669 -36.84 16.81 1.14
CA LEU A 669 -35.89 16.94 2.25
C LEU A 669 -35.39 18.38 2.40
N ARG A 670 -35.05 18.74 3.64
CA ARG A 670 -34.14 19.83 3.99
C ARG A 670 -32.90 19.21 4.66
N ILE A 671 -31.76 19.27 3.98
CA ILE A 671 -30.51 18.64 4.39
C ILE A 671 -29.59 19.69 4.99
N THR A 672 -29.24 19.54 6.26
CA THR A 672 -28.19 20.34 6.91
C THR A 672 -26.95 19.47 7.08
N VAL A 673 -25.88 19.83 6.36
CA VAL A 673 -24.55 19.24 6.56
C VAL A 673 -23.87 19.97 7.71
N LEU A 674 -23.59 19.25 8.80
CA LEU A 674 -22.86 19.78 9.95
C LEU A 674 -21.37 19.60 9.71
N THR A 675 -20.70 20.69 9.41
CA THR A 675 -19.24 20.71 9.19
C THR A 675 -18.52 20.89 10.52
N ASP A 676 -17.43 20.15 10.70
CA ASP A 676 -16.67 20.03 11.94
C ASP A 676 -15.21 20.48 11.77
N GLY A 677 -14.95 21.38 10.81
CA GLY A 677 -13.60 21.78 10.38
C GLY A 677 -12.70 22.30 11.51
N HIS A 678 -13.28 22.99 12.50
CA HIS A 678 -12.59 23.50 13.70
C HIS A 678 -12.91 22.71 14.98
N HIS A 679 -13.97 21.91 14.95
CA HIS A 679 -14.66 21.45 16.15
C HIS A 679 -13.84 20.45 16.99
N PHE A 680 -13.25 19.45 16.33
CA PHE A 680 -12.45 18.43 17.01
C PHE A 680 -10.96 18.75 17.06
N ARG A 681 -10.47 19.53 16.09
CA ARG A 681 -9.06 19.92 15.99
C ARG A 681 -8.95 21.34 15.42
N PRO A 682 -8.13 22.21 16.02
CA PRO A 682 -7.87 23.52 15.48
C PRO A 682 -7.18 23.38 14.12
N ARG A 683 -7.69 24.12 13.14
CA ARG A 683 -7.11 24.22 11.80
C ARG A 683 -7.02 25.70 11.42
N PRO A 684 -6.08 26.09 10.55
CA PRO A 684 -6.05 27.43 9.99
C PRO A 684 -7.39 27.78 9.32
N ALA A 685 -8.00 28.90 9.71
CA ALA A 685 -9.30 29.35 9.20
C ALA A 685 -9.35 29.40 7.67
N VAL A 686 -8.27 29.87 7.03
CA VAL A 686 -8.14 29.93 5.57
C VAL A 686 -8.36 28.58 4.87
N ILE A 687 -7.99 27.46 5.50
CA ILE A 687 -8.19 26.12 4.92
C ILE A 687 -9.68 25.75 4.99
N VAL A 688 -10.30 25.93 6.16
CA VAL A 688 -11.72 25.61 6.38
C VAL A 688 -12.62 26.48 5.51
N GLU A 689 -12.40 27.79 5.51
CA GLU A 689 -13.15 28.74 4.69
C GLU A 689 -13.01 28.46 3.20
N SER A 690 -11.80 28.14 2.73
CA SER A 690 -11.57 27.83 1.31
C SER A 690 -12.23 26.51 0.91
N TYR A 691 -12.24 25.53 1.80
CA TYR A 691 -12.95 24.27 1.61
C TYR A 691 -14.46 24.51 1.50
N LEU A 692 -15.07 25.21 2.47
CA LEU A 692 -16.50 25.55 2.49
C LEU A 692 -16.92 26.41 1.30
N ARG A 693 -16.11 27.41 0.92
CA ARG A 693 -16.36 28.24 -0.26
C ARG A 693 -16.45 27.39 -1.52
N LYS A 694 -15.56 26.40 -1.65
CA LYS A 694 -15.54 25.50 -2.80
C LYS A 694 -16.71 24.51 -2.79
N LEU A 695 -17.10 23.97 -1.64
CA LEU A 695 -18.31 23.15 -1.52
C LEU A 695 -19.56 23.92 -1.93
N ASN A 696 -19.69 25.19 -1.52
CA ASN A 696 -20.81 26.03 -1.92
C ASN A 696 -20.83 26.31 -3.43
N GLN A 697 -19.65 26.42 -4.07
CA GLN A 697 -19.57 26.49 -5.54
C GLN A 697 -20.08 25.20 -6.18
N TYR A 698 -19.63 24.03 -5.71
CA TYR A 698 -20.11 22.74 -6.22
C TYR A 698 -21.60 22.55 -5.98
N LEU A 699 -22.11 22.99 -4.84
CA LEU A 699 -23.53 22.92 -4.53
C LEU A 699 -24.38 23.73 -5.53
N ARG A 700 -23.86 24.87 -6.02
CA ARG A 700 -24.52 25.62 -7.11
C ARG A 700 -24.49 24.84 -8.42
N LEU A 701 -23.35 24.23 -8.76
CA LEU A 701 -23.21 23.45 -9.99
C LEU A 701 -24.17 22.26 -10.05
N VAL A 702 -24.40 21.58 -8.91
CA VAL A 702 -25.36 20.46 -8.83
C VAL A 702 -26.80 20.92 -8.58
N GLY A 703 -27.07 22.24 -8.53
CA GLY A 703 -28.41 22.80 -8.28
C GLY A 703 -29.01 22.41 -6.93
N GLY A 704 -28.22 22.40 -5.85
CA GLY A 704 -28.64 21.91 -4.53
C GLY A 704 -28.96 22.97 -3.47
N GLN A 705 -28.85 24.26 -3.78
CA GLN A 705 -28.97 25.37 -2.82
C GLN A 705 -30.34 25.44 -2.13
N ASP A 706 -31.40 24.98 -2.79
CA ASP A 706 -32.76 25.07 -2.24
C ASP A 706 -33.03 24.04 -1.14
N PHE A 707 -32.32 22.91 -1.15
CA PHE A 707 -32.58 21.79 -0.24
C PHE A 707 -31.42 21.44 0.68
N LEU A 708 -30.20 21.89 0.39
CA LEU A 708 -29.01 21.58 1.18
C LEU A 708 -28.33 22.87 1.64
N GLU A 709 -27.87 22.88 2.89
CA GLU A 709 -26.98 23.90 3.43
C GLU A 709 -25.80 23.27 4.18
N PHE A 710 -24.66 23.98 4.20
CA PHE A 710 -23.55 23.68 5.10
C PHE A 710 -23.63 24.61 6.30
N ALA A 711 -23.57 24.06 7.50
CA ALA A 711 -23.57 24.82 8.73
C ALA A 711 -22.47 24.30 9.66
N ASP A 712 -21.71 25.21 10.26
CA ASP A 712 -20.74 24.85 11.29
C ASP A 712 -21.49 24.30 12.52
N ILE A 713 -21.00 23.18 13.06
CA ILE A 713 -21.65 22.49 14.18
C ILE A 713 -21.72 23.35 15.44
N ASP A 714 -20.69 24.16 15.72
CA ASP A 714 -20.64 25.03 16.89
C ASP A 714 -21.60 26.22 16.72
N ASP A 715 -21.73 26.76 15.50
CA ASP A 715 -22.73 27.80 15.19
C ASP A 715 -24.17 27.29 15.33
N VAL A 716 -24.43 26.03 14.94
CA VAL A 716 -25.75 25.40 15.15
C VAL A 716 -25.99 25.16 16.64
N ALA A 717 -24.96 24.70 17.36
CA ALA A 717 -25.06 24.39 18.77
C ALA A 717 -25.32 25.64 19.62
N ARG A 718 -24.60 26.75 19.38
CA ARG A 718 -24.85 28.05 20.03
C ARG A 718 -26.29 28.52 19.88
N ARG A 719 -26.86 28.38 18.67
CA ARG A 719 -28.23 28.81 18.37
C ARG A 719 -29.30 27.97 19.06
N ARG A 720 -29.00 26.72 19.39
CA ARG A 720 -30.01 25.75 19.86
C ARG A 720 -29.89 25.36 21.33
N ILE A 721 -28.67 25.32 21.87
CA ILE A 721 -28.42 25.00 23.27
C ILE A 721 -28.46 26.28 24.12
N GLY A 722 -27.75 27.33 23.68
CA GLY A 722 -27.74 28.61 24.37
C GLY A 722 -26.39 29.33 24.30
N SER A 723 -26.35 30.56 24.84
CA SER A 723 -25.18 31.44 24.77
C SER A 723 -24.06 31.10 25.75
N SER A 724 -24.30 30.28 26.79
CA SER A 724 -23.27 29.84 27.74
C SER A 724 -22.38 28.71 27.21
N LEU A 725 -22.80 28.09 26.08
CA LEU A 725 -22.17 26.90 25.51
C LEU A 725 -20.67 27.05 25.28
N ASP A 726 -20.23 28.20 24.74
CA ASP A 726 -18.81 28.40 24.40
C ASP A 726 -17.92 28.40 25.66
N SER A 727 -18.36 29.09 26.72
CA SER A 727 -17.63 29.15 28.00
C SER A 727 -17.60 27.79 28.69
N GLU A 728 -18.73 27.07 28.72
CA GLU A 728 -18.81 25.73 29.29
C GLU A 728 -17.95 24.74 28.52
N ARG A 729 -17.95 24.81 27.18
CA ARG A 729 -17.15 23.96 26.30
C ARG A 729 -15.65 24.12 26.55
N ILE A 730 -15.16 25.35 26.69
CA ILE A 730 -13.74 25.61 26.99
C ILE A 730 -13.33 24.93 28.30
N VAL A 731 -14.13 25.11 29.36
CA VAL A 731 -13.85 24.55 30.69
C VAL A 731 -13.85 23.01 30.64
N LEU A 732 -14.83 22.40 29.99
CA LEU A 732 -14.93 20.93 29.88
C LEU A 732 -13.82 20.33 29.02
N ILE A 733 -13.45 20.96 27.90
CA ILE A 733 -12.31 20.52 27.08
C ILE A 733 -11.03 20.53 27.91
N GLU A 734 -10.77 21.62 28.65
CA GLU A 734 -9.58 21.72 29.50
C GLU A 734 -9.61 20.65 30.62
N TYR A 735 -10.77 20.43 31.24
CA TYR A 735 -10.96 19.38 32.23
C TYR A 735 -10.59 17.99 31.68
N PHE A 736 -11.16 17.57 30.54
CA PHE A 736 -10.89 16.25 29.96
C PHE A 736 -9.44 16.12 29.47
N GLN A 737 -8.86 17.17 28.88
CA GLN A 737 -7.44 17.15 28.51
C GLN A 737 -6.52 16.98 29.72
N ASN A 738 -6.84 17.63 30.84
CA ASN A 738 -6.10 17.47 32.10
C ASN A 738 -6.25 16.05 32.66
N THR A 739 -7.42 15.43 32.53
CA THR A 739 -7.65 14.03 32.92
C THR A 739 -6.78 13.07 32.11
N PHE A 740 -6.78 13.19 30.78
CA PHE A 740 -5.89 12.41 29.92
C PHE A 740 -4.40 12.64 30.24
N ARG A 741 -3.99 13.90 30.42
CA ARG A 741 -2.59 14.23 30.72
C ARG A 741 -2.12 13.58 32.02
N LYS A 742 -2.96 13.61 33.06
CA LYS A 742 -2.68 12.95 34.35
C LYS A 742 -2.58 11.43 34.16
N ALA A 743 -3.54 10.82 33.47
CA ALA A 743 -3.55 9.37 33.22
C ALA A 743 -2.32 8.89 32.43
N PHE A 744 -1.81 9.72 31.51
CA PHE A 744 -0.70 9.37 30.63
C PHE A 744 0.66 9.94 31.06
N THR A 745 0.80 10.44 32.28
CA THR A 745 2.03 11.12 32.76
C THR A 745 3.29 10.26 32.58
N GLU A 746 3.17 8.95 32.79
CA GLU A 746 4.29 7.99 32.73
C GLU A 746 4.49 7.35 31.34
N LEU A 747 3.80 7.85 30.30
CA LEU A 747 3.85 7.31 28.95
C LEU A 747 4.53 8.29 27.99
N ASP A 748 5.63 7.85 27.34
CA ASP A 748 6.27 8.60 26.24
C ASP A 748 6.17 7.82 24.93
N ILE A 749 5.16 8.15 24.13
CA ILE A 749 4.92 7.56 22.81
C ILE A 749 6.11 7.70 21.86
N ALA A 750 7.00 8.67 22.05
CA ALA A 750 8.15 8.89 21.17
C ALA A 750 9.40 8.11 21.58
N ALA A 751 9.43 7.59 22.80
CA ALA A 751 10.51 6.77 23.34
C ALA A 751 10.23 5.27 23.12
N ASP A 752 9.03 4.81 23.48
CA ASP A 752 8.58 3.42 23.31
C ASP A 752 7.16 3.38 22.74
N PRO A 753 6.99 3.59 21.42
CA PRO A 753 5.68 3.75 20.82
C PRO A 753 4.77 2.55 21.06
N MET A 754 5.32 1.34 20.91
CA MET A 754 4.53 0.12 20.98
C MET A 754 4.26 -0.33 22.41
N GLY A 755 5.23 -0.21 23.32
CA GLY A 755 5.00 -0.48 24.74
C GLY A 755 4.00 0.50 25.35
N VAL A 756 3.97 1.75 24.88
CA VAL A 756 2.93 2.71 25.26
C VAL A 756 1.57 2.30 24.71
N LEU A 757 1.45 1.95 23.43
CA LEU A 757 0.18 1.56 22.82
C LEU A 757 -0.38 0.24 23.38
N SER A 758 0.45 -0.66 23.88
CA SER A 758 -0.01 -1.87 24.56
C SER A 758 -0.57 -1.60 25.95
N ARG A 759 -0.08 -0.55 26.64
CA ARG A 759 -0.48 -0.19 28.02
C ARG A 759 -1.56 0.88 28.10
N VAL A 760 -1.77 1.65 27.01
CA VAL A 760 -2.67 2.81 27.04
C VAL A 760 -4.10 2.42 27.40
N SER A 761 -4.57 1.25 26.97
CA SER A 761 -5.90 0.74 27.27
C SER A 761 -6.15 0.51 28.76
N ASP A 762 -5.10 0.20 29.54
CA ASP A 762 -5.21 -0.07 30.99
C ASP A 762 -5.38 1.21 31.80
N VAL A 763 -4.98 2.34 31.24
CA VAL A 763 -4.99 3.66 31.89
C VAL A 763 -5.86 4.67 31.15
N ASP A 764 -6.60 4.24 30.12
CA ASP A 764 -7.48 5.10 29.34
C ASP A 764 -8.67 5.55 30.22
N PRO A 765 -8.78 6.84 30.57
CA PRO A 765 -9.89 7.32 31.40
C PRO A 765 -11.27 7.15 30.73
N MET A 766 -11.31 6.84 29.42
CA MET A 766 -12.54 6.60 28.67
C MET A 766 -12.99 5.15 28.59
N ALA A 767 -12.20 4.18 29.08
CA ALA A 767 -12.50 2.75 28.94
C ALA A 767 -13.91 2.39 29.47
N GLU A 768 -14.32 3.01 30.58
CA GLU A 768 -15.64 2.79 31.21
C GLU A 768 -16.76 3.66 30.61
N HIS A 769 -16.42 4.84 30.10
CA HIS A 769 -17.39 5.83 29.63
C HIS A 769 -17.93 5.53 28.23
N THR A 770 -17.31 4.60 27.50
CA THR A 770 -17.64 4.33 26.10
C THR A 770 -17.76 2.82 25.81
N PRO A 771 -18.78 2.12 26.36
CA PRO A 771 -19.10 0.77 25.91
C PRO A 771 -19.42 0.81 24.41
N GLY A 772 -18.49 0.31 23.57
CA GLY A 772 -18.59 0.37 22.11
C GLY A 772 -18.17 1.70 21.46
N GLY A 773 -17.50 2.61 22.18
CA GLY A 773 -16.90 3.83 21.62
C GLY A 773 -15.49 3.63 21.07
N LEU A 774 -14.93 4.68 20.44
CA LEU A 774 -13.57 4.68 19.90
C LEU A 774 -12.55 4.70 21.05
N ALA A 775 -11.88 3.57 21.30
CA ALA A 775 -10.78 3.50 22.26
C ALA A 775 -9.65 4.47 21.86
N PHE A 776 -8.88 4.95 22.84
CA PHE A 776 -7.77 5.88 22.57
C PHE A 776 -6.83 5.37 21.48
N ARG A 777 -6.45 4.09 21.54
CA ARG A 777 -5.55 3.42 20.59
C ARG A 777 -6.07 3.50 19.15
N ASP A 778 -7.37 3.27 18.93
CA ASP A 778 -7.97 3.28 17.60
C ASP A 778 -8.02 4.69 17.01
N MET A 779 -8.37 5.67 17.84
CA MET A 779 -8.36 7.08 17.42
C MET A 779 -6.94 7.54 17.10
N PHE A 780 -5.95 7.16 17.91
CA PHE A 780 -4.54 7.46 17.66
C PHE A 780 -4.06 6.94 16.31
N ARG A 781 -4.36 5.67 16.00
CA ARG A 781 -4.02 5.05 14.70
C ARG A 781 -4.66 5.79 13.53
N SER A 782 -5.93 6.20 13.66
CA SER A 782 -6.65 6.97 12.64
C SER A 782 -6.04 8.36 12.40
N ILE A 783 -5.63 9.04 13.47
CA ILE A 783 -5.06 10.39 13.41
C ILE A 783 -3.62 10.37 12.90
N LEU A 784 -2.83 9.34 13.20
CA LEU A 784 -1.40 9.24 12.90
C LEU A 784 -1.07 9.64 11.46
N HIS A 785 -1.79 9.09 10.49
CA HIS A 785 -1.55 9.35 9.06
C HIS A 785 -2.20 10.63 8.52
N SER A 786 -2.73 11.46 9.41
CA SER A 786 -3.30 12.78 9.08
C SER A 786 -2.44 13.92 9.66
N VAL A 787 -1.33 13.62 10.32
CA VAL A 787 -0.42 14.63 10.89
C VAL A 787 0.38 15.32 9.78
N ALA A 788 0.48 16.65 9.88
CA ALA A 788 1.30 17.46 8.99
C ALA A 788 2.80 17.18 9.21
N LEU A 789 3.55 17.14 8.11
CA LEU A 789 5.00 16.97 8.13
C LEU A 789 5.71 18.27 7.78
N ASP A 790 6.75 18.57 8.54
CA ASP A 790 7.75 19.53 8.11
C ASP A 790 8.65 18.85 7.06
N VAL A 791 8.60 19.35 5.83
CA VAL A 791 9.36 18.80 4.70
C VAL A 791 10.69 19.56 4.61
N PRO A 792 11.84 18.86 4.66
CA PRO A 792 13.14 19.50 4.44
C PRO A 792 13.21 20.18 3.08
N ALA A 793 13.93 21.30 2.98
CA ALA A 793 14.13 22.00 1.72
C ALA A 793 14.76 21.07 0.66
N GLY A 794 14.25 21.12 -0.57
CA GLY A 794 14.75 20.29 -1.69
C GLY A 794 14.29 18.82 -1.66
N ARG A 795 13.41 18.42 -0.74
CA ARG A 795 12.77 17.09 -0.76
C ARG A 795 11.36 17.17 -1.34
N ASP A 796 10.98 16.21 -2.17
CA ASP A 796 9.58 16.01 -2.51
C ASP A 796 8.77 15.62 -1.26
N ARG A 797 7.60 16.24 -1.11
CA ARG A 797 6.73 16.04 0.05
C ARG A 797 6.28 14.59 0.19
N MET A 798 5.92 13.93 -0.91
CA MET A 798 5.40 12.57 -0.88
C MET A 798 6.52 11.55 -0.65
N SER A 799 7.70 11.77 -1.26
CA SER A 799 8.92 10.99 -0.95
C SER A 799 9.31 11.08 0.51
N TRP A 800 9.34 12.29 1.08
CA TRP A 800 9.61 12.48 2.50
C TRP A 800 8.55 11.80 3.38
N ALA A 801 7.28 11.98 3.05
CA ALA A 801 6.19 11.36 3.79
C ALA A 801 6.25 9.83 3.76
N ARG A 802 6.54 9.23 2.60
CA ARG A 802 6.75 7.78 2.47
C ARG A 802 7.85 7.29 3.40
N ALA A 803 9.00 7.97 3.44
CA ALA A 803 10.13 7.58 4.29
C ALA A 803 9.78 7.66 5.80
N VAL A 804 9.07 8.70 6.22
CA VAL A 804 8.62 8.88 7.60
C VAL A 804 7.58 7.83 8.00
N TYR A 805 6.58 7.59 7.16
CA TYR A 805 5.44 6.71 7.45
C TYR A 805 5.62 5.23 7.06
N THR A 806 6.76 4.82 6.50
CA THR A 806 7.04 3.41 6.16
C THR A 806 6.88 2.49 7.39
N ASP A 807 7.46 2.89 8.52
CA ASP A 807 7.16 2.33 9.84
C ASP A 807 7.31 3.47 10.88
N PRO A 808 6.22 4.17 11.21
CA PRO A 808 6.27 5.33 12.10
C PRO A 808 6.62 4.95 13.55
N TYR A 809 6.55 3.67 13.91
CA TYR A 809 6.85 3.17 15.25
C TYR A 809 8.31 2.75 15.42
N GLN A 810 9.04 2.59 14.31
CA GLN A 810 10.41 2.12 14.35
C GLN A 810 11.39 3.24 14.72
N MET A 811 12.00 3.11 15.90
CA MET A 811 12.97 4.08 16.46
C MET A 811 14.39 3.50 16.63
N GLY A 812 14.53 2.17 16.62
CA GLY A 812 15.73 1.47 17.05
C GLY A 812 16.65 0.97 15.93
N ASP A 813 16.24 1.11 14.66
CA ASP A 813 17.03 0.64 13.52
C ASP A 813 18.22 1.57 13.22
N PRO A 814 19.48 1.10 13.36
CA PRO A 814 20.67 1.90 13.07
C PRO A 814 20.81 2.30 11.59
N ALA A 815 20.14 1.60 10.67
CA ALA A 815 20.16 1.93 9.25
C ALA A 815 19.24 3.12 8.91
N THR A 816 18.28 3.46 9.79
CA THR A 816 17.36 4.57 9.56
C THR A 816 18.06 5.92 9.81
N PRO A 817 18.04 6.87 8.85
CA PRO A 817 18.59 8.21 9.03
C PRO A 817 18.02 8.95 10.24
N ALA A 818 18.88 9.65 11.00
CA ALA A 818 18.49 10.36 12.21
C ALA A 818 17.41 11.44 12.00
N GLU A 819 17.38 12.06 10.81
CA GLU A 819 16.35 13.03 10.42
C GLU A 819 14.96 12.39 10.31
N ILE A 820 14.88 11.15 9.80
CA ILE A 820 13.63 10.39 9.70
C ILE A 820 13.17 9.99 11.11
N VAL A 821 14.07 9.49 11.96
CA VAL A 821 13.73 9.15 13.36
C VAL A 821 13.20 10.38 14.11
N ARG A 822 13.80 11.56 13.91
CA ARG A 822 13.32 12.82 14.50
C ARG A 822 11.90 13.16 14.02
N ALA A 823 11.65 13.06 12.70
CA ALA A 823 10.35 13.32 12.13
C ALA A 823 9.28 12.34 12.64
N ARG A 824 9.60 11.04 12.76
CA ARG A 824 8.69 10.03 13.35
C ARG A 824 8.31 10.38 14.79
N ARG A 825 9.28 10.77 15.62
CA ARG A 825 9.00 11.21 17.00
C ARG A 825 8.07 12.41 17.06
N GLN A 826 8.25 13.39 16.17
CA GLN A 826 7.37 14.56 16.08
C GLN A 826 5.96 14.16 15.66
N VAL A 827 5.84 13.29 14.65
CA VAL A 827 4.54 12.75 14.18
C VAL A 827 3.81 12.02 15.31
N LEU A 828 4.48 11.13 16.03
CA LEU A 828 3.87 10.38 17.14
C LEU A 828 3.38 11.29 18.26
N ARG A 829 4.20 12.28 18.68
CA ARG A 829 3.80 13.26 19.71
C ARG A 829 2.62 14.10 19.28
N GLN A 830 2.63 14.56 18.02
CA GLN A 830 1.52 15.35 17.49
C GLN A 830 0.26 14.51 17.37
N ALA A 831 0.35 13.27 16.87
CA ALA A 831 -0.79 12.35 16.81
C ALA A 831 -1.39 12.07 18.18
N TRP A 832 -0.54 11.88 19.20
CA TRP A 832 -0.96 11.66 20.59
C TRP A 832 -1.73 12.86 21.14
N SER A 833 -1.16 14.07 20.98
CA SER A 833 -1.78 15.32 21.40
C SER A 833 -3.11 15.58 20.68
N ASP A 834 -3.15 15.36 19.36
CA ASP A 834 -4.36 15.48 18.54
C ASP A 834 -5.44 14.48 18.96
N THR A 835 -5.04 13.27 19.38
CA THR A 835 -5.97 12.23 19.87
C THR A 835 -6.60 12.63 21.19
N VAL A 836 -5.79 13.09 22.15
CA VAL A 836 -6.30 13.63 23.43
C VAL A 836 -7.28 14.76 23.17
N ARG A 837 -6.94 15.70 22.27
CA ARG A 837 -7.80 16.83 21.93
C ARG A 837 -9.12 16.36 21.30
N TYR A 838 -9.05 15.45 20.33
CA TYR A 838 -10.23 14.92 19.65
C TYR A 838 -11.19 14.25 20.63
N LEU A 839 -10.67 13.35 21.47
CA LEU A 839 -11.48 12.61 22.44
C LEU A 839 -12.05 13.51 23.53
N SER A 840 -11.29 14.52 23.95
CA SER A 840 -11.78 15.54 24.89
C SER A 840 -12.95 16.32 24.30
N ALA A 841 -12.91 16.69 23.01
CA ALA A 841 -14.03 17.33 22.33
C ALA A 841 -15.25 16.40 22.26
N VAL A 842 -15.08 15.12 21.92
CA VAL A 842 -16.18 14.13 21.89
C VAL A 842 -16.85 13.96 23.25
N LEU A 843 -16.07 13.91 24.33
CA LEU A 843 -16.60 13.85 25.70
C LEU A 843 -17.39 15.11 26.04
N THR A 844 -16.82 16.28 25.74
CA THR A 844 -17.51 17.56 25.96
C THR A 844 -18.82 17.65 25.16
N ASP A 845 -18.85 17.16 23.92
CA ASP A 845 -20.07 17.15 23.09
C ASP A 845 -21.19 16.33 23.72
N ARG A 846 -20.82 15.20 24.34
CA ARG A 846 -21.75 14.33 25.05
C ARG A 846 -22.34 15.02 26.28
N GLU A 847 -21.49 15.65 27.10
CA GLU A 847 -21.92 16.37 28.31
C GLU A 847 -22.81 17.58 27.97
N LEU A 848 -22.48 18.30 26.89
CA LEU A 848 -23.24 19.47 26.44
C LEU A 848 -24.46 19.13 25.58
N GLY A 849 -24.74 17.85 25.36
CA GLY A 849 -25.94 17.42 24.66
C GLY A 849 -25.96 17.71 23.16
N TYR A 850 -24.82 17.73 22.46
CA TYR A 850 -24.76 17.91 21.00
C TYR A 850 -25.59 16.87 20.24
N ASP A 851 -25.78 15.68 20.81
CA ASP A 851 -26.66 14.66 20.24
C ASP A 851 -28.14 15.08 20.17
N SER A 852 -28.55 16.09 20.94
CA SER A 852 -29.93 16.59 21.05
C SER A 852 -30.22 17.82 20.20
N LEU A 853 -29.24 18.33 19.42
CA LEU A 853 -29.36 19.57 18.63
C LEU A 853 -30.60 19.66 17.75
N PHE A 854 -31.18 18.53 17.36
CA PHE A 854 -32.39 18.49 16.58
C PHE A 854 -33.30 17.43 17.21
N THR A 855 -34.58 17.73 17.44
CA THR A 855 -35.47 16.80 18.14
C THR A 855 -36.03 15.73 17.20
N HIS A 856 -36.55 16.13 16.03
CA HIS A 856 -37.05 15.24 14.98
C HIS A 856 -36.22 15.40 13.71
N ARG A 857 -35.59 14.32 13.22
CA ARG A 857 -34.82 14.29 11.97
C ARG A 857 -34.45 12.87 11.56
N VAL A 858 -34.08 12.71 10.30
CA VAL A 858 -33.27 11.57 9.87
C VAL A 858 -31.79 11.89 10.08
N ARG A 859 -31.09 11.06 10.87
CA ARG A 859 -29.64 11.22 11.10
C ARG A 859 -28.87 10.34 10.12
N LEU A 860 -28.28 10.96 9.10
CA LEU A 860 -27.29 10.26 8.27
C LEU A 860 -25.94 10.26 9.00
N THR A 861 -25.11 9.24 8.76
CA THR A 861 -23.74 9.21 9.26
C THR A 861 -22.78 8.62 8.24
N VAL A 862 -21.61 9.26 8.13
CA VAL A 862 -20.49 8.82 7.30
C VAL A 862 -19.44 8.04 8.10
N SER A 863 -19.79 7.62 9.33
CA SER A 863 -19.02 6.70 10.18
C SER A 863 -19.78 5.38 10.34
N MET A 864 -19.31 4.46 11.19
CA MET A 864 -20.07 3.25 11.51
C MET A 864 -21.41 3.63 12.15
N PRO A 865 -22.55 3.16 11.62
CA PRO A 865 -23.85 3.56 12.12
C PRO A 865 -24.14 2.90 13.48
N SER A 866 -24.64 3.71 14.42
CA SER A 866 -25.22 3.27 15.69
C SER A 866 -26.75 3.27 15.61
N PRO A 867 -27.47 2.59 16.54
CA PRO A 867 -28.93 2.60 16.57
C PRO A 867 -29.52 4.01 16.50
N GLY A 868 -30.56 4.20 15.68
CA GLY A 868 -31.18 5.50 15.37
C GLY A 868 -30.46 6.32 14.30
N ARG A 869 -29.41 5.80 13.65
CA ARG A 869 -28.66 6.47 12.58
C ARG A 869 -28.65 5.62 11.30
N VAL A 870 -28.73 6.31 10.16
CA VAL A 870 -28.62 5.72 8.83
C VAL A 870 -27.19 5.89 8.33
N GLY A 871 -26.45 4.80 8.16
CA GLY A 871 -25.14 4.87 7.52
C GLY A 871 -25.29 5.29 6.07
N PHE A 872 -24.61 6.36 5.64
CA PHE A 872 -24.73 6.96 4.32
C PHE A 872 -23.56 6.56 3.41
N ALA A 873 -23.89 6.05 2.21
CA ALA A 873 -22.94 5.63 1.20
C ALA A 873 -22.65 6.76 0.19
N ALA A 874 -21.73 7.65 0.56
CA ALA A 874 -21.33 8.84 -0.20
C ALA A 874 -21.12 8.61 -1.71
N LEU A 875 -20.26 7.67 -2.11
CA LEU A 875 -19.95 7.36 -3.52
C LEU A 875 -20.35 5.93 -3.92
N GLY A 876 -21.27 5.30 -3.19
CA GLY A 876 -21.85 4.00 -3.59
C GLY A 876 -20.89 2.80 -3.63
N GLY A 877 -19.85 2.77 -2.80
CA GLY A 877 -18.93 1.63 -2.69
C GLY A 877 -17.45 1.97 -2.61
N SER A 878 -17.09 3.25 -2.50
CA SER A 878 -15.78 3.70 -2.02
C SER A 878 -15.58 3.26 -0.57
N ALA A 879 -14.42 2.69 -0.28
CA ALA A 879 -14.00 2.32 1.07
C ALA A 879 -13.64 3.55 1.92
N LEU A 880 -13.23 4.64 1.26
CA LEU A 880 -12.83 5.91 1.86
C LEU A 880 -13.92 6.97 1.71
N LEU A 881 -13.94 7.88 2.69
CA LEU A 881 -14.71 9.13 2.59
C LEU A 881 -14.01 10.10 1.62
N PRO A 882 -14.76 10.95 0.90
CA PRO A 882 -14.20 11.89 -0.08
C PRO A 882 -13.06 12.74 0.46
N TRP A 883 -13.19 13.22 1.69
CA TRP A 883 -12.17 14.08 2.30
C TRP A 883 -10.98 13.32 2.90
N HIS A 884 -10.99 11.97 2.89
CA HIS A 884 -9.89 11.12 3.36
C HIS A 884 -8.93 10.70 2.24
N GLY A 885 -9.23 11.02 0.98
CA GLY A 885 -8.38 10.70 -0.16
C GLY A 885 -8.55 11.69 -1.31
N THR A 886 -8.15 11.29 -2.51
CA THR A 886 -8.29 12.02 -3.77
C THR A 886 -9.30 11.32 -4.66
N ALA A 887 -10.11 12.10 -5.39
CA ALA A 887 -11.01 11.57 -6.41
C ALA A 887 -10.26 10.80 -7.48
N ALA A 888 -10.77 9.62 -7.84
CA ALA A 888 -10.25 8.83 -8.95
C ALA A 888 -11.40 8.18 -9.73
N VAL A 889 -11.21 8.00 -11.03
CA VAL A 889 -12.12 7.22 -11.88
C VAL A 889 -11.40 5.94 -12.31
N ASP A 890 -12.04 4.78 -12.18
CA ASP A 890 -11.49 3.54 -12.73
C ASP A 890 -11.60 3.52 -14.27
N GLU A 891 -11.06 2.48 -14.92
CA GLU A 891 -11.12 2.32 -16.39
C GLU A 891 -12.55 2.30 -16.95
N LYS A 892 -13.56 2.02 -16.10
CA LYS A 892 -14.98 2.01 -16.47
C LYS A 892 -15.66 3.36 -16.23
N GLY A 893 -14.94 4.37 -15.76
CA GLY A 893 -15.48 5.68 -15.40
C GLY A 893 -16.17 5.72 -14.04
N THR A 894 -16.05 4.70 -13.20
CA THR A 894 -16.67 4.71 -11.87
C THR A 894 -15.92 5.67 -10.96
N LEU A 895 -16.59 6.73 -10.48
CA LEU A 895 -16.01 7.65 -9.51
C LEU A 895 -15.84 7.00 -8.13
N SER A 896 -14.65 7.14 -7.55
CA SER A 896 -14.28 6.66 -6.22
C SER A 896 -13.33 7.65 -5.53
N THR A 897 -12.90 7.30 -4.31
CA THR A 897 -11.84 7.99 -3.57
C THR A 897 -10.76 7.00 -3.19
N ASP A 898 -9.50 7.39 -3.34
CA ASP A 898 -8.35 6.57 -2.95
C ASP A 898 -7.18 7.42 -2.40
N PHE A 899 -6.17 6.77 -1.85
CA PHE A 899 -4.97 7.44 -1.35
C PHE A 899 -4.07 7.91 -2.48
N ALA A 900 -3.61 9.16 -2.41
CA ALA A 900 -2.76 9.77 -3.44
C ALA A 900 -1.50 8.95 -3.74
N ILE A 901 -0.82 8.42 -2.72
CA ILE A 901 0.37 7.57 -2.92
C ILE A 901 0.06 6.32 -3.73
N TRP A 902 -1.08 5.68 -3.47
CA TRP A 902 -1.52 4.50 -4.22
C TRP A 902 -1.86 4.85 -5.66
N LEU A 903 -2.57 5.95 -5.89
CA LEU A 903 -2.92 6.37 -7.26
C LEU A 903 -1.68 6.61 -8.12
N TYR A 904 -0.64 7.25 -7.58
CA TYR A 904 0.62 7.44 -8.30
C TYR A 904 1.38 6.13 -8.53
N ASP A 905 1.46 5.27 -7.52
CA ASP A 905 2.03 3.93 -7.63
C ASP A 905 1.35 3.09 -8.73
N GLN A 906 0.03 3.27 -8.88
CA GLN A 906 -0.79 2.54 -9.84
C GLN A 906 -0.90 3.17 -11.23
N GLY A 907 -0.06 4.15 -11.52
CA GLY A 907 -0.02 4.81 -12.82
C GLY A 907 -1.28 5.62 -13.15
N PHE A 908 -1.97 6.14 -12.13
CA PHE A 908 -2.95 7.20 -12.34
C PHE A 908 -2.24 8.55 -12.48
N VAL A 909 -2.77 9.39 -13.36
CA VAL A 909 -2.24 10.70 -13.69
C VAL A 909 -3.21 11.80 -13.29
N PRO A 910 -2.71 13.00 -12.95
CA PRO A 910 -3.56 14.09 -12.49
C PRO A 910 -4.40 14.69 -13.62
N VAL A 911 -5.68 14.91 -13.35
CA VAL A 911 -6.62 15.59 -14.26
C VAL A 911 -7.04 16.90 -13.61
N TYR A 912 -6.61 18.01 -14.21
CA TYR A 912 -6.91 19.36 -13.74
C TYR A 912 -8.18 19.89 -14.39
N SER A 913 -8.96 20.63 -13.62
CA SER A 913 -10.17 21.30 -14.09
C SER A 913 -10.08 22.80 -13.80
N PRO A 914 -10.45 23.67 -14.75
CA PRO A 914 -10.54 25.11 -14.52
C PRO A 914 -11.49 25.48 -13.38
N VAL A 915 -12.49 24.62 -13.09
CA VAL A 915 -13.41 24.85 -11.97
C VAL A 915 -12.67 24.79 -10.64
N LEU A 916 -11.71 23.88 -10.45
CA LEU A 916 -10.90 23.80 -9.22
C LEU A 916 -9.65 24.69 -9.29
N GLY A 917 -9.09 24.86 -10.49
CA GLY A 917 -7.79 25.45 -10.76
C GLY A 917 -6.70 24.41 -11.02
N TYR A 918 -5.49 24.87 -11.35
CA TYR A 918 -4.38 24.02 -11.81
C TYR A 918 -3.35 23.67 -10.73
N ARG A 919 -3.61 24.03 -9.45
CA ARG A 919 -2.70 23.74 -8.33
C ARG A 919 -2.96 22.40 -7.65
N GLN A 920 -4.10 21.78 -7.94
CA GLN A 920 -4.55 20.51 -7.37
C GLN A 920 -5.35 19.77 -8.45
N PRO A 921 -5.16 18.46 -8.64
CA PRO A 921 -6.00 17.70 -9.55
C PRO A 921 -7.45 17.66 -9.06
N TRP A 922 -8.39 17.78 -9.98
CA TRP A 922 -9.82 17.63 -9.70
C TRP A 922 -10.24 16.16 -9.61
N LEU A 923 -9.53 15.28 -10.32
CA LEU A 923 -9.58 13.83 -10.19
C LEU A 923 -8.28 13.22 -10.71
N MET A 924 -8.07 11.93 -10.47
CA MET A 924 -7.01 11.12 -11.05
C MET A 924 -7.62 10.11 -12.03
N ALA A 925 -6.94 9.83 -13.15
CA ALA A 925 -7.39 8.87 -14.15
C ALA A 925 -6.24 7.93 -14.57
N PRO A 926 -6.51 6.68 -14.99
CA PRO A 926 -5.49 5.78 -15.52
C PRO A 926 -4.71 6.42 -16.67
N VAL A 927 -3.39 6.32 -16.68
CA VAL A 927 -2.56 6.82 -17.80
C VAL A 927 -2.94 6.16 -19.13
N THR A 928 -3.40 4.91 -19.08
CA THR A 928 -3.89 4.11 -20.22
C THR A 928 -5.17 4.68 -20.84
N SER A 929 -5.90 5.52 -20.10
CA SER A 929 -7.09 6.24 -20.56
C SER A 929 -6.80 7.69 -21.00
N THR A 930 -5.54 7.98 -21.32
CA THR A 930 -5.11 9.29 -21.82
C THR A 930 -4.44 9.21 -23.19
N ALA A 931 -4.71 10.21 -24.02
CA ALA A 931 -4.14 10.34 -25.36
C ALA A 931 -3.73 11.79 -25.65
N VAL A 932 -2.70 11.97 -26.47
CA VAL A 932 -2.31 13.26 -27.05
C VAL A 932 -2.75 13.23 -28.50
N VAL A 933 -3.91 13.83 -28.78
CA VAL A 933 -4.45 13.93 -30.15
C VAL A 933 -3.92 15.19 -30.85
N ASP A 934 -3.78 16.27 -30.09
CA ASP A 934 -3.27 17.56 -30.52
C ASP A 934 -2.24 18.00 -29.47
N SER A 935 -0.97 18.04 -29.86
CA SER A 935 0.16 18.38 -29.00
C SER A 935 0.04 19.79 -28.40
N SER A 936 -0.66 20.70 -29.07
CA SER A 936 -0.94 22.05 -28.57
C SER A 936 -1.89 22.05 -27.37
N ARG A 937 -2.69 20.99 -27.23
CA ARG A 937 -3.66 20.79 -26.14
C ARG A 937 -3.14 19.86 -25.04
N GLY A 938 -2.01 19.19 -25.25
CA GLY A 938 -1.46 18.19 -24.34
C GLY A 938 -2.32 16.92 -24.22
N ALA A 939 -2.17 16.20 -23.11
CA ALA A 939 -2.99 15.00 -22.87
C ALA A 939 -4.45 15.34 -22.62
N GLN A 940 -5.32 14.49 -23.14
CA GLN A 940 -6.76 14.50 -22.97
C GLN A 940 -7.22 13.13 -22.48
N LEU A 941 -8.32 13.10 -21.74
CA LEU A 941 -9.03 11.85 -21.47
C LEU A 941 -9.59 11.33 -22.79
N ILE A 942 -9.52 10.01 -22.99
CA ILE A 942 -10.19 9.38 -24.13
C ILE A 942 -11.71 9.66 -24.05
N PRO A 943 -12.39 9.89 -25.19
CA PRO A 943 -13.81 10.24 -25.21
C PRO A 943 -14.69 9.26 -24.43
N GLU A 944 -14.41 7.95 -24.55
CA GLU A 944 -15.18 6.89 -23.90
C GLU A 944 -15.13 7.02 -22.38
N LEU A 945 -13.95 7.31 -21.81
CA LEU A 945 -13.81 7.52 -20.36
C LEU A 945 -14.49 8.83 -19.96
N LEU A 946 -14.23 9.92 -20.68
CA LEU A 946 -14.81 11.24 -20.40
C LEU A 946 -16.35 11.17 -20.40
N GLU A 947 -16.92 10.39 -21.33
CA GLU A 947 -18.35 10.17 -21.48
C GLU A 947 -18.92 9.17 -20.48
N GLY A 948 -18.10 8.23 -20.01
CA GLY A 948 -18.48 7.16 -19.09
C GLY A 948 -18.37 7.49 -17.59
N ILE A 949 -17.97 8.70 -17.19
CA ILE A 949 -17.84 9.05 -15.76
C ILE A 949 -19.22 9.02 -15.07
N HIS A 950 -19.37 8.17 -14.05
CA HIS A 950 -20.63 7.95 -13.33
C HIS A 950 -20.42 7.62 -11.83
N LEU A 951 -21.52 7.67 -11.04
CA LEU A 951 -21.53 7.24 -9.64
C LEU A 951 -21.92 5.77 -9.53
N ARG A 952 -21.27 5.03 -8.61
CA ARG A 952 -21.61 3.62 -8.38
C ARG A 952 -23.01 3.43 -7.77
N ARG A 953 -23.78 2.49 -8.32
CA ARG A 953 -25.13 2.09 -7.88
C ARG A 953 -25.13 0.61 -7.48
N LYS A 954 -24.55 0.27 -6.32
CA LYS A 954 -24.54 -1.11 -5.80
C LYS A 954 -25.93 -1.64 -5.44
#